data_AF-A0A328SZ83-F1
#
_entry.id   AF-A0A328SZ83-F1
#
_cell.length_a   1.000
_cell.length_b   1.000
_cell.length_c   1.000
_cell.angle_alpha   90.00
_cell.angle_beta   90.00
_cell.angle_gamma   90.00
#
_symmetry.space_group_name_H-M   'P 1'
#
loop_
_entity.id
_entity.type
_entity.pdbx_description
1 polymer ?
#
loop_
_entity_poly.entity_id
_entity_poly.type
_entity_poly.pdbx_seq_one_letter_code
_entity_poly.pdbx_strand_id
1 'polypeptide(L)'
;MRRMRGAALALLMLCGLGMQATAHAASMEPTLLPNVQASTFEVVAHKPTHDPLTYARKLPMELLPFQQRTDKYYSIGTAFAIGHNRYVTAGHVLMVGLDSLWGPLALRDASGKVYPIDKILKFSLRKDFVMFSLKNPPSEASLPVNIHPQLNKVVYAVGNALGTGIVIRDGLYTSDTPEQQAGSWKWMRFSAAASPGNSGGPLLDTHGKVVGVVLMKSANENLNYALPIGEVLNAPDDKAVIDERVSYQFDVFDTTLHNIFKGTFALPLSQSGFFKAYDKLQRAYSKDQLAKLLAHDPAKMFPNGEGSNELLHEVPSMSNFPSVVARDNNGQWDLSAKRQRKVTLSDNGYIEVGSFRNNLLMHLRKPDSLSATKLYHDPKTLMDLILRTGYMKRRVGNDRVKITSMGEPVRDFVHEDKWHRRWQIRIWPMPYANTNVVLMTLPVPDGYVGMMQFAKASQTYDYLINAEALSDFMYVTYDGMLKQWKTFLTQRDLLPDAFKHIHIDFDYGKRFDYRSKQLQLSWTPKLQKIDPESMLTLGFSFFKDHGKVVWDVADVWAAPNPYDRDAINVARVAQPTADMEDSFKSTWHKVEHRRHPYDGVARNDDDIMKITSVAGPVAEADPQVLYPVYYHSEGAQPQPKMAAKLKLLMSGLKIRDR
;
A
#
# COMPACT_ATOMS: atom_id res chain seq x y z
N MET A 1 -18.45 63.74 -56.03
CA MET A 1 -18.71 63.83 -57.48
C MET A 1 -17.71 62.94 -58.22
N ARG A 2 -18.24 62.07 -59.09
CA ARG A 2 -17.64 61.30 -60.21
C ARG A 2 -16.58 60.20 -59.98
N ARG A 3 -16.93 59.08 -60.62
CA ARG A 3 -16.30 57.78 -60.79
C ARG A 3 -15.22 57.76 -61.89
N MET A 4 -14.30 56.80 -61.74
CA MET A 4 -13.72 55.83 -62.71
C MET A 4 -13.17 56.29 -64.07
N ARG A 5 -11.93 55.85 -64.34
CA ARG A 5 -11.45 54.85 -65.36
C ARG A 5 -9.93 55.11 -65.50
N GLY A 6 -8.97 54.18 -65.50
CA GLY A 6 -8.92 52.75 -65.83
C GLY A 6 -7.77 52.57 -66.84
N ALA A 7 -6.68 51.89 -66.47
CA ALA A 7 -5.68 51.39 -67.42
C ALA A 7 -4.92 50.21 -66.80
N ALA A 8 -4.95 49.09 -67.52
CA ALA A 8 -4.39 47.80 -67.17
C ALA A 8 -2.86 47.77 -67.36
N LEU A 9 -2.15 47.02 -66.52
CA LEU A 9 -0.82 46.52 -66.85
C LEU A 9 -0.73 45.02 -66.50
N ALA A 10 -0.21 44.27 -67.46
CA ALA A 10 -0.27 42.83 -67.57
C ALA A 10 0.61 42.09 -66.54
N LEU A 11 0.09 40.97 -66.05
CA LEU A 11 0.81 39.94 -65.30
C LEU A 11 1.77 39.19 -66.25
N LEU A 12 3.07 39.25 -65.98
CA LEU A 12 4.04 38.28 -66.51
C LEU A 12 4.15 37.12 -65.52
N MET A 13 3.54 35.98 -65.84
CA MET A 13 3.79 34.71 -65.18
C MET A 13 5.19 34.21 -65.56
N LEU A 14 6.13 34.28 -64.62
CA LEU A 14 7.34 33.46 -64.67
C LEU A 14 7.02 32.12 -64.02
N CYS A 15 6.90 31.08 -64.85
CA CYS A 15 6.86 29.68 -64.45
C CYS A 15 8.21 29.30 -63.82
N GLY A 16 8.33 29.48 -62.51
CA GLY A 16 9.34 28.78 -61.71
C GLY A 16 8.88 27.34 -61.53
N LEU A 17 9.53 26.41 -62.24
CA LEU A 17 9.50 24.97 -61.94
C LEU A 17 10.10 24.77 -60.55
N GLY A 18 9.27 24.93 -59.51
CA GLY A 18 9.57 24.47 -58.18
C GLY A 18 9.58 22.95 -58.20
N MET A 19 10.77 22.35 -58.13
CA MET A 19 10.91 20.97 -57.68
C MET A 19 10.24 20.88 -56.30
N GLN A 20 9.03 20.35 -56.25
CA GLN A 20 8.43 19.90 -55.01
C GLN A 20 9.28 18.72 -54.53
N ALA A 21 10.24 19.00 -53.64
CA ALA A 21 10.85 17.96 -52.84
C ALA A 21 9.75 17.35 -51.97
N THR A 22 9.20 16.22 -52.42
CA THR A 22 8.33 15.40 -51.61
C THR A 22 9.17 14.90 -50.45
N ALA A 23 8.87 15.40 -49.24
CA ALA A 23 9.43 14.87 -48.02
C ALA A 23 9.00 13.40 -47.89
N HIS A 24 9.83 12.49 -48.40
CA HIS A 24 9.65 11.06 -48.18
C HIS A 24 9.99 10.79 -46.71
N ALA A 25 9.08 10.17 -45.97
CA ALA A 25 9.44 9.51 -44.73
C ALA A 25 10.63 8.58 -45.02
N ALA A 26 11.67 8.63 -44.20
CA ALA A 26 12.87 7.83 -44.41
C ALA A 26 12.57 6.36 -44.09
N SER A 27 11.84 5.66 -44.95
CA SER A 27 11.52 4.25 -44.80
C SER A 27 12.81 3.41 -44.85
N MET A 28 12.91 2.42 -43.96
CA MET A 28 14.01 1.46 -44.00
C MET A 28 14.09 0.77 -45.37
N GLU A 29 15.30 0.52 -45.84
CA GLU A 29 15.56 -0.25 -47.06
C GLU A 29 14.81 -1.60 -47.02
N PRO A 30 13.94 -1.92 -47.99
CA PRO A 30 13.12 -3.13 -47.97
C PRO A 30 13.92 -4.44 -47.85
N THR A 31 15.17 -4.43 -48.31
CA THR A 31 16.09 -5.58 -48.25
C THR A 31 16.53 -5.92 -46.82
N LEU A 32 16.48 -4.97 -45.89
CA LEU A 32 16.83 -5.18 -44.49
C LEU A 32 15.69 -5.79 -43.67
N LEU A 33 14.43 -5.61 -44.11
CA LEU A 33 13.24 -6.00 -43.37
C LEU A 33 13.21 -7.48 -42.99
N PRO A 34 13.54 -8.45 -43.87
CA PRO A 34 13.52 -9.87 -43.50
C PRO A 34 14.48 -10.20 -42.36
N ASN A 35 15.69 -9.63 -42.36
CA ASN A 35 16.67 -9.89 -41.30
C ASN A 35 16.26 -9.22 -39.98
N VAL A 36 15.74 -8.00 -40.04
CA VAL A 36 15.21 -7.30 -38.85
C VAL A 36 14.05 -8.07 -38.24
N GLN A 37 13.15 -8.59 -39.07
CA GLN A 37 12.02 -9.39 -38.62
C GLN A 37 12.43 -10.73 -38.03
N ALA A 38 13.39 -11.43 -38.65
CA ALA A 38 13.90 -12.70 -38.16
C ALA A 38 14.72 -12.57 -36.86
N SER A 39 15.30 -11.40 -36.61
CA SER A 39 16.19 -11.15 -35.47
C SER A 39 15.51 -10.42 -34.30
N THR A 40 14.23 -10.02 -34.45
CA THR A 40 13.50 -9.29 -33.41
C THR A 40 12.32 -10.12 -32.91
N PHE A 41 12.16 -10.16 -31.59
CA PHE A 41 11.24 -11.04 -30.88
C PHE A 41 10.40 -10.25 -29.90
N GLU A 42 9.20 -10.76 -29.62
CA GLU A 42 8.39 -10.31 -28.50
C GLU A 42 8.80 -11.05 -27.23
N VAL A 43 8.98 -10.33 -26.13
CA VAL A 43 9.07 -10.95 -24.81
C VAL A 43 7.66 -11.18 -24.29
N VAL A 44 7.33 -12.43 -23.99
CA VAL A 44 5.99 -12.85 -23.60
C VAL A 44 6.00 -13.61 -22.28
N ALA A 45 4.93 -13.44 -21.50
CA ALA A 45 4.63 -14.26 -20.32
C ALA A 45 3.37 -15.06 -20.58
N HIS A 46 3.36 -16.36 -20.29
CA HIS A 46 2.14 -17.17 -20.46
C HIS A 46 1.06 -16.68 -19.49
N LYS A 47 -0.17 -16.46 -19.98
CA LYS A 47 -1.29 -16.06 -19.13
C LYS A 47 -1.60 -17.18 -18.12
N PRO A 48 -2.01 -16.83 -16.89
CA PRO A 48 -2.51 -17.83 -15.94
C PRO A 48 -3.64 -18.64 -16.58
N THR A 49 -3.53 -19.97 -16.53
CA THR A 49 -4.58 -20.88 -17.01
C THR A 49 -5.69 -21.09 -15.99
N HIS A 50 -5.44 -20.73 -14.73
CA HIS A 50 -6.38 -20.79 -13.63
C HIS A 50 -6.55 -19.39 -13.02
N ASP A 51 -7.79 -18.97 -12.87
CA ASP A 51 -8.16 -17.75 -12.16
C ASP A 51 -8.85 -18.17 -10.85
N PRO A 52 -8.22 -17.93 -9.67
CA PRO A 52 -8.82 -18.32 -8.39
C PRO A 52 -10.02 -17.44 -8.00
N LEU A 53 -10.29 -16.36 -8.75
CA LEU A 53 -11.37 -15.44 -8.48
C LEU A 53 -12.69 -15.91 -9.10
N THR A 54 -13.78 -15.67 -8.38
CA THR A 54 -15.15 -15.76 -8.89
C THR A 54 -15.72 -14.37 -9.14
N TYR A 55 -16.58 -14.24 -10.15
CA TYR A 55 -17.15 -12.96 -10.58
C TYR A 55 -18.67 -12.98 -10.54
N ALA A 56 -19.28 -11.81 -10.32
CA ALA A 56 -20.74 -11.68 -10.22
C ALA A 56 -21.47 -12.03 -11.54
N ARG A 57 -20.77 -11.96 -12.67
CA ARG A 57 -21.23 -12.39 -13.99
C ARG A 57 -20.03 -12.78 -14.84
N LYS A 58 -20.28 -13.45 -15.97
CA LYS A 58 -19.25 -13.75 -16.96
C LYS A 58 -18.51 -12.47 -17.35
N LEU A 59 -17.18 -12.56 -17.40
CA LEU A 59 -16.33 -11.44 -17.83
C LEU A 59 -16.57 -11.12 -19.30
N PRO A 60 -16.81 -9.85 -19.66
CA PRO A 60 -17.08 -9.42 -21.04
C PRO A 60 -15.77 -9.29 -21.82
N MET A 61 -15.08 -10.42 -22.01
CA MET A 61 -13.74 -10.45 -22.62
C MET A 61 -13.73 -9.87 -24.04
N GLU A 62 -14.88 -9.84 -24.72
CA GLU A 62 -15.11 -9.18 -26.01
C GLU A 62 -14.86 -7.67 -26.02
N LEU A 63 -14.85 -7.02 -24.85
CA LEU A 63 -14.52 -5.59 -24.73
C LEU A 63 -13.01 -5.31 -24.77
N LEU A 64 -12.17 -6.36 -24.74
CA LEU A 64 -10.74 -6.23 -24.98
C LEU A 64 -10.45 -6.38 -26.48
N PRO A 65 -9.38 -5.73 -26.99
CA PRO A 65 -8.89 -5.98 -28.34
C PRO A 65 -8.77 -7.48 -28.63
N PHE A 66 -9.15 -7.88 -29.85
CA PHE A 66 -9.21 -9.29 -30.26
C PHE A 66 -7.92 -10.04 -29.91
N GLN A 67 -6.76 -9.48 -30.28
CA GLN A 67 -5.45 -10.05 -29.98
C GLN A 67 -5.24 -10.24 -28.47
N GLN A 68 -5.56 -9.24 -27.65
CA GLN A 68 -5.37 -9.33 -26.20
C GLN A 68 -6.22 -10.43 -25.56
N ARG A 69 -7.44 -10.67 -26.03
CA ARG A 69 -8.34 -11.68 -25.43
C ARG A 69 -8.13 -13.10 -25.95
N THR A 70 -7.62 -13.29 -27.16
CA THR A 70 -7.43 -14.62 -27.76
C THR A 70 -6.01 -15.15 -27.60
N ASP A 71 -5.02 -14.27 -27.43
CA ASP A 71 -3.64 -14.66 -27.23
C ASP A 71 -3.44 -15.37 -25.89
N LYS A 72 -2.67 -16.45 -25.88
CA LYS A 72 -2.30 -17.20 -24.67
C LYS A 72 -1.27 -16.47 -23.81
N TYR A 73 -0.68 -15.39 -24.34
CA TYR A 73 0.40 -14.68 -23.69
C TYR A 73 0.06 -13.22 -23.38
N TYR A 74 0.69 -12.68 -22.35
CA TYR A 74 0.85 -11.25 -22.14
C TYR A 74 2.10 -10.76 -22.86
N SER A 75 1.96 -9.67 -23.61
CA SER A 75 3.07 -8.95 -24.24
C SER A 75 3.79 -8.11 -23.20
N ILE A 76 5.08 -8.34 -22.99
CA ILE A 76 5.88 -7.67 -21.95
C ILE A 76 6.80 -6.61 -22.55
N GLY A 77 7.45 -6.90 -23.67
CA GLY A 77 8.41 -6.02 -24.32
C GLY A 77 8.99 -6.64 -25.59
N THR A 78 10.13 -6.15 -26.03
CA THR A 78 10.85 -6.65 -27.22
C THR A 78 12.24 -7.13 -26.84
N ALA A 79 12.74 -8.15 -27.53
CA ALA A 79 14.14 -8.57 -27.49
C ALA A 79 14.69 -8.75 -28.92
N PHE A 80 16.01 -8.81 -29.06
CA PHE A 80 16.62 -9.02 -30.37
C PHE A 80 17.90 -9.85 -30.30
N ALA A 81 18.24 -10.52 -31.39
CA ALA A 81 19.42 -11.36 -31.53
C ALA A 81 20.65 -10.57 -32.02
N ILE A 82 21.81 -10.81 -31.39
CA ILE A 82 23.12 -10.26 -31.80
C ILE A 82 24.14 -11.37 -32.14
N GLY A 83 23.63 -12.55 -32.48
CA GLY A 83 24.42 -13.70 -32.93
C GLY A 83 24.94 -14.58 -31.80
N HIS A 84 25.33 -15.82 -32.15
CA HIS A 84 25.87 -16.82 -31.22
C HIS A 84 24.93 -17.17 -30.06
N ASN A 85 23.62 -17.30 -30.33
CA ASN A 85 22.58 -17.54 -29.31
C ASN A 85 22.57 -16.48 -28.19
N ARG A 86 22.89 -15.22 -28.52
CA ARG A 86 22.81 -14.08 -27.60
C ARG A 86 21.67 -13.16 -27.99
N TYR A 87 20.79 -12.91 -27.02
CA TYR A 87 19.62 -12.07 -27.14
C TYR A 87 19.68 -10.97 -26.09
N VAL A 88 19.23 -9.77 -26.45
CA VAL A 88 19.25 -8.60 -25.57
C VAL A 88 17.84 -8.06 -25.41
N THR A 89 17.49 -7.65 -24.19
CA THR A 89 16.31 -6.84 -23.88
C THR A 89 16.62 -5.90 -22.71
N ALA A 90 15.65 -5.05 -22.33
CA ALA A 90 15.76 -4.18 -21.18
C ALA A 90 15.69 -4.98 -19.87
N GLY A 91 16.40 -4.51 -18.84
CA GLY A 91 16.40 -5.14 -17.51
C GLY A 91 15.00 -5.16 -16.90
N HIS A 92 14.27 -4.06 -16.98
CA HIS A 92 12.90 -3.95 -16.46
C HIS A 92 11.91 -4.89 -17.17
N VAL A 93 12.13 -5.24 -18.44
CA VAL A 93 11.32 -6.23 -19.18
C VAL A 93 11.49 -7.61 -18.57
N LEU A 94 12.74 -8.00 -18.24
CA LEU A 94 13.00 -9.25 -17.51
C LEU A 94 12.40 -9.23 -16.10
N MET A 95 12.52 -8.11 -15.39
CA MET A 95 12.11 -8.00 -13.98
C MET A 95 10.60 -8.16 -13.74
N VAL A 96 9.76 -8.08 -14.78
CA VAL A 96 8.33 -8.46 -14.70
C VAL A 96 8.15 -9.93 -14.30
N GLY A 97 9.15 -10.78 -14.55
CA GLY A 97 9.16 -12.19 -14.15
C GLY A 97 9.49 -12.44 -12.67
N LEU A 98 9.98 -11.45 -11.93
CA LEU A 98 10.28 -11.61 -10.50
C LEU A 98 9.01 -11.82 -9.68
N ASP A 99 8.93 -12.94 -8.96
CA ASP A 99 7.76 -13.38 -8.18
C ASP A 99 6.44 -13.36 -8.97
N SER A 100 6.51 -13.41 -10.31
CA SER A 100 5.34 -13.23 -11.17
C SER A 100 4.27 -14.29 -10.94
N LEU A 101 3.01 -13.88 -10.97
CA LEU A 101 1.85 -14.76 -11.00
C LEU A 101 1.55 -15.30 -12.42
N TRP A 102 2.39 -14.97 -13.40
CA TRP A 102 2.31 -15.44 -14.78
C TRP A 102 3.33 -16.57 -15.05
N GLY A 103 3.26 -17.18 -16.23
CA GLY A 103 4.27 -18.15 -16.64
C GLY A 103 5.64 -17.52 -16.90
N PRO A 104 6.72 -18.33 -16.98
CA PRO A 104 8.06 -17.86 -17.28
C PRO A 104 8.11 -17.01 -18.57
N LEU A 105 9.02 -16.04 -18.58
CA LEU A 105 9.24 -15.23 -19.78
C LEU A 105 9.88 -16.06 -20.89
N ALA A 106 9.43 -15.83 -22.11
CA ALA A 106 9.92 -16.48 -23.32
C ALA A 106 9.97 -15.48 -24.48
N LEU A 107 10.64 -15.86 -25.57
CA LEU A 107 10.62 -15.10 -26.81
C LEU A 107 9.62 -15.68 -27.79
N ARG A 108 8.83 -14.83 -28.44
CA ARG A 108 7.93 -15.20 -29.53
C ARG A 108 8.38 -14.54 -30.83
N ASP A 109 8.53 -15.35 -31.88
CA ASP A 109 8.88 -14.85 -33.22
C ASP A 109 7.65 -14.39 -34.01
N ALA A 110 7.88 -13.83 -35.21
CA ALA A 110 6.83 -13.35 -36.10
C ALA A 110 5.89 -14.46 -36.61
N SER A 111 6.30 -15.73 -36.56
CA SER A 111 5.45 -16.90 -36.90
C SER A 111 4.58 -17.35 -35.72
N GLY A 112 4.79 -16.79 -34.52
CA GLY A 112 4.10 -17.14 -33.29
C GLY A 112 4.74 -18.29 -32.51
N LYS A 113 5.89 -18.81 -32.96
CA LYS A 113 6.62 -19.87 -32.24
C LYS A 113 7.34 -19.27 -31.02
N VAL A 114 7.30 -20.01 -29.91
CA VAL A 114 7.79 -19.55 -28.60
C VAL A 114 9.04 -20.34 -28.18
N TYR A 115 10.03 -19.61 -27.70
CA TYR A 115 11.35 -20.11 -27.32
C TYR A 115 11.63 -19.77 -25.85
N PRO A 116 11.80 -20.78 -24.98
CA PRO A 116 12.15 -20.54 -23.58
C PRO A 116 13.53 -19.89 -23.44
N ILE A 117 13.66 -18.98 -22.47
CA ILE A 117 14.97 -18.49 -22.02
C ILE A 117 15.72 -19.66 -21.37
N ASP A 118 16.96 -19.91 -21.79
CA ASP A 118 17.83 -20.92 -21.19
C ASP A 118 18.62 -20.31 -20.02
N LYS A 119 19.56 -19.42 -20.34
CA LYS A 119 20.45 -18.80 -19.35
C LYS A 119 20.53 -17.30 -19.49
N ILE A 120 20.49 -16.61 -18.36
CA ILE A 120 20.88 -15.20 -18.22
C ILE A 120 22.40 -15.13 -18.23
N LEU A 121 22.97 -14.35 -19.15
CA LEU A 121 24.41 -14.26 -19.41
C LEU A 121 25.02 -12.99 -18.83
N LYS A 122 24.37 -11.84 -19.04
CA LYS A 122 24.77 -10.54 -18.48
C LYS A 122 23.56 -9.82 -17.93
N PHE A 123 23.73 -9.07 -16.85
CA PHE A 123 22.68 -8.21 -16.32
C PHE A 123 23.27 -6.97 -15.67
N SER A 124 22.65 -5.81 -15.92
CA SER A 124 22.92 -4.59 -15.16
C SER A 124 21.61 -3.89 -14.84
N LEU A 125 21.34 -3.73 -13.54
CA LEU A 125 20.15 -3.01 -13.08
C LEU A 125 20.20 -1.53 -13.49
N ARG A 126 21.32 -0.85 -13.21
CA ARG A 126 21.51 0.59 -13.53
C ARG A 126 21.49 0.92 -15.01
N LYS A 127 22.13 0.06 -15.83
CA LYS A 127 22.13 0.22 -17.29
C LYS A 127 20.85 -0.31 -17.93
N ASP A 128 19.97 -0.92 -17.15
CA ASP A 128 18.66 -1.45 -17.55
C ASP A 128 18.75 -2.39 -18.77
N PHE A 129 19.64 -3.39 -18.71
CA PHE A 129 19.70 -4.43 -19.75
C PHE A 129 19.91 -5.83 -19.18
N VAL A 130 19.50 -6.81 -19.98
CA VAL A 130 19.87 -8.21 -19.81
C VAL A 130 20.32 -8.79 -21.16
N MET A 131 21.34 -9.63 -21.13
CA MET A 131 21.68 -10.54 -22.22
C MET A 131 21.41 -11.98 -21.79
N PHE A 132 20.77 -12.77 -22.63
CA PHE A 132 20.41 -14.15 -22.34
C PHE A 132 20.51 -15.03 -23.59
N SER A 133 20.42 -16.33 -23.38
CA SER A 133 20.37 -17.36 -24.42
C SER A 133 19.00 -18.04 -24.45
N LEU A 134 18.67 -18.67 -25.57
CA LEU A 134 17.45 -19.45 -25.72
C LEU A 134 17.74 -20.95 -25.73
N LYS A 135 16.75 -21.72 -25.28
CA LYS A 135 16.70 -23.16 -25.50
C LYS A 135 16.15 -23.43 -26.90
N ASN A 136 16.88 -24.17 -27.71
CA ASN A 136 16.53 -24.52 -29.10
C ASN A 136 16.21 -23.29 -29.98
N PRO A 137 17.20 -22.40 -30.23
CA PRO A 137 16.97 -21.13 -30.94
C PRO A 137 16.47 -21.33 -32.39
N PRO A 138 15.69 -20.37 -32.95
CA PRO A 138 15.03 -20.49 -34.26
C PRO A 138 15.95 -20.57 -35.48
N SER A 139 16.96 -19.71 -35.56
CA SER A 139 17.86 -19.53 -36.70
C SER A 139 19.12 -18.77 -36.26
N GLU A 140 20.14 -18.71 -37.12
CA GLU A 140 21.35 -17.89 -36.88
C GLU A 140 21.16 -16.40 -37.24
N ALA A 141 19.95 -15.99 -37.64
CA ALA A 141 19.68 -14.59 -37.99
C ALA A 141 20.01 -13.68 -36.80
N SER A 142 20.76 -12.61 -37.09
CA SER A 142 21.19 -11.67 -36.09
C SER A 142 21.38 -10.28 -36.67
N LEU A 143 21.34 -9.29 -35.78
CA LEU A 143 21.60 -7.92 -36.14
C LEU A 143 23.09 -7.62 -35.90
N PRO A 144 23.83 -7.15 -36.92
CA PRO A 144 25.16 -6.61 -36.72
C PRO A 144 25.11 -5.40 -35.78
N VAL A 145 26.22 -5.08 -35.13
CA VAL A 145 26.30 -3.96 -34.18
C VAL A 145 27.14 -2.81 -34.74
N ASN A 146 26.80 -1.58 -34.35
CA ASN A 146 27.57 -0.37 -34.60
C ASN A 146 27.77 0.38 -33.28
N ILE A 147 28.98 0.31 -32.73
CA ILE A 147 29.34 0.96 -31.45
C ILE A 147 29.73 2.45 -31.60
N HIS A 148 29.77 2.97 -32.83
CA HIS A 148 30.12 4.36 -33.14
C HIS A 148 29.06 5.02 -34.04
N PRO A 149 27.80 5.12 -33.60
CA PRO A 149 26.77 5.84 -34.34
C PRO A 149 27.08 7.33 -34.45
N GLN A 150 26.67 7.96 -35.54
CA GLN A 150 26.82 9.40 -35.74
C GLN A 150 25.55 10.15 -35.31
N LEU A 151 25.72 11.25 -34.58
CA LEU A 151 24.63 12.18 -34.25
C LEU A 151 23.97 12.75 -35.51
N ASN A 152 22.70 13.15 -35.37
CA ASN A 152 21.85 13.70 -36.42
C ASN A 152 21.67 12.77 -37.63
N LYS A 153 21.79 11.45 -37.42
CA LYS A 153 21.46 10.44 -38.42
C LYS A 153 20.12 9.78 -38.13
N VAL A 154 19.50 9.28 -39.20
CA VAL A 154 18.27 8.50 -39.12
C VAL A 154 18.53 7.22 -38.33
N VAL A 155 17.62 6.92 -37.43
CA VAL A 155 17.58 5.68 -36.66
C VAL A 155 16.17 5.10 -36.67
N TYR A 156 16.09 3.78 -36.51
CA TYR A 156 14.85 3.03 -36.49
C TYR A 156 14.65 2.36 -35.14
N ALA A 157 13.60 2.72 -34.42
CA ALA A 157 13.17 1.99 -33.24
C ALA A 157 12.30 0.81 -33.68
N VAL A 158 12.74 -0.41 -33.38
CA VAL A 158 12.03 -1.64 -33.72
C VAL A 158 11.45 -2.26 -32.46
N GLY A 159 10.17 -2.63 -32.51
CA GLY A 159 9.47 -3.26 -31.40
C GLY A 159 8.32 -4.15 -31.87
N ASN A 160 7.83 -5.03 -31.01
CA ASN A 160 6.56 -5.71 -31.23
C ASN A 160 5.46 -4.99 -30.45
N ALA A 161 4.51 -4.38 -31.18
CA ALA A 161 3.43 -3.62 -30.57
C ALA A 161 2.30 -4.56 -30.11
N LEU A 162 2.37 -5.07 -28.87
CA LEU A 162 1.25 -5.77 -28.22
C LEU A 162 0.78 -7.03 -28.99
N GLY A 163 1.70 -7.72 -29.66
CA GLY A 163 1.40 -8.94 -30.43
C GLY A 163 0.77 -8.68 -31.80
N THR A 164 0.82 -7.44 -32.33
CA THR A 164 0.34 -7.11 -33.69
C THR A 164 1.42 -7.26 -34.76
N GLY A 165 2.63 -7.63 -34.36
CA GLY A 165 3.78 -7.82 -35.24
C GLY A 165 4.88 -6.78 -35.04
N ILE A 166 5.95 -6.95 -35.81
CA ILE A 166 7.14 -6.09 -35.72
C ILE A 166 6.82 -4.74 -36.37
N VAL A 167 6.94 -3.69 -35.56
CA VAL A 167 6.72 -2.30 -35.95
C VAL A 167 8.07 -1.59 -35.97
N ILE A 168 8.33 -0.89 -37.07
CA ILE A 168 9.54 -0.10 -37.28
C ILE A 168 9.11 1.36 -37.35
N ARG A 169 9.78 2.21 -36.58
CA ARG A 169 9.50 3.65 -36.55
C ARG A 169 10.80 4.41 -36.74
N ASP A 170 10.81 5.34 -37.69
CA ASP A 170 11.95 6.19 -37.98
C ASP A 170 11.99 7.42 -37.07
N GLY A 171 13.19 8.01 -36.97
CA GLY A 171 13.47 9.26 -36.29
C GLY A 171 14.96 9.57 -36.38
N LEU A 172 15.43 10.50 -35.55
CA LEU A 172 16.83 10.94 -35.54
C LEU A 172 17.48 10.59 -34.20
N TYR A 173 18.75 10.21 -34.22
CA TYR A 173 19.61 10.24 -33.03
C TYR A 173 20.06 11.67 -32.80
N THR A 174 19.49 12.34 -31.80
CA THR A 174 19.53 13.80 -31.67
C THR A 174 20.62 14.31 -30.75
N SER A 175 20.85 13.62 -29.63
CA SER A 175 21.76 14.09 -28.59
C SER A 175 22.14 12.96 -27.64
N ASP A 176 23.07 13.25 -26.74
CA ASP A 176 23.45 12.37 -25.64
C ASP A 176 23.16 13.05 -24.31
N THR A 177 22.71 12.27 -23.33
CA THR A 177 22.44 12.77 -21.98
C THR A 177 23.20 11.92 -20.96
N PRO A 178 24.04 12.50 -20.09
CA PRO A 178 24.70 11.76 -19.03
C PRO A 178 23.69 10.98 -18.18
N GLU A 179 24.07 9.79 -17.74
CA GLU A 179 23.24 9.05 -16.79
C GLU A 179 23.10 9.77 -15.44
N GLN A 180 21.93 9.62 -14.83
CA GLN A 180 21.43 10.42 -13.71
C GLN A 180 22.20 10.22 -12.40
N GLN A 181 22.66 9.00 -12.09
CA GLN A 181 23.28 8.70 -10.80
C GLN A 181 24.71 9.23 -10.69
N ALA A 182 25.53 9.04 -11.73
CA ALA A 182 26.95 9.42 -11.71
C ALA A 182 27.55 9.76 -13.10
N GLY A 183 26.73 9.90 -14.15
CA GLY A 183 27.22 10.26 -15.49
C GLY A 183 28.19 9.25 -16.09
N SER A 184 28.16 7.99 -15.64
CA SER A 184 29.16 6.97 -15.97
C SER A 184 29.08 6.48 -17.42
N TRP A 185 27.95 6.74 -18.08
CA TRP A 185 27.75 6.62 -19.53
C TRP A 185 26.82 7.74 -19.98
N LYS A 186 26.58 7.81 -21.28
CA LYS A 186 25.56 8.68 -21.85
C LYS A 186 24.44 7.86 -22.47
N TRP A 187 23.21 8.20 -22.17
CA TRP A 187 22.04 7.72 -22.87
C TRP A 187 21.95 8.36 -24.26
N MET A 188 21.64 7.56 -25.27
CA MET A 188 21.29 8.08 -26.59
C MET A 188 19.88 8.67 -26.54
N ARG A 189 19.70 9.89 -27.05
CA ARG A 189 18.40 10.55 -27.21
C ARG A 189 17.97 10.46 -28.66
N PHE A 190 16.74 10.01 -28.91
CA PHE A 190 16.22 9.88 -30.27
C PHE A 190 14.76 10.26 -30.40
N SER A 191 14.33 10.68 -31.61
CA SER A 191 12.98 11.19 -31.87
C SER A 191 11.98 10.17 -32.40
N ALA A 192 12.44 8.96 -32.79
CA ALA A 192 11.54 7.92 -33.29
C ALA A 192 10.51 7.55 -32.23
N ALA A 193 9.23 7.51 -32.59
CA ALA A 193 8.15 7.39 -31.62
C ALA A 193 8.20 6.06 -30.85
N ALA A 194 8.47 6.09 -29.53
CA ALA A 194 8.37 4.91 -28.68
C ALA A 194 6.97 4.79 -28.03
N SER A 195 6.44 3.56 -28.01
CA SER A 195 5.22 3.19 -27.29
C SER A 195 5.47 1.94 -26.45
N PRO A 196 4.60 1.63 -25.46
CA PRO A 196 4.63 0.34 -24.78
C PRO A 196 4.71 -0.81 -25.79
N GLY A 197 5.66 -1.73 -25.59
CA GLY A 197 6.03 -2.77 -26.55
C GLY A 197 7.41 -2.58 -27.18
N ASN A 198 7.87 -1.35 -27.41
CA ASN A 198 9.20 -1.09 -27.99
C ASN A 198 10.35 -1.24 -26.98
N SER A 199 10.07 -1.18 -25.67
CA SER A 199 11.07 -1.34 -24.62
C SER A 199 11.79 -2.67 -24.73
N GLY A 200 13.12 -2.62 -24.67
CA GLY A 200 14.04 -3.73 -24.90
C GLY A 200 14.38 -4.01 -26.36
N GLY A 201 13.68 -3.39 -27.31
CA GLY A 201 13.92 -3.56 -28.75
C GLY A 201 15.18 -2.82 -29.24
N PRO A 202 15.67 -3.16 -30.45
CA PRO A 202 16.87 -2.53 -30.99
C PRO A 202 16.55 -1.14 -31.56
N LEU A 203 17.47 -0.21 -31.34
CA LEU A 203 17.61 1.02 -32.13
C LEU A 203 18.61 0.74 -33.24
N LEU A 204 18.19 0.86 -34.51
CA LEU A 204 19.00 0.53 -35.68
C LEU A 204 19.44 1.79 -36.43
N ASP A 205 20.63 1.76 -37.03
CA ASP A 205 21.02 2.73 -38.05
C ASP A 205 20.43 2.40 -39.45
N THR A 206 20.73 3.24 -40.44
CA THR A 206 20.27 3.07 -41.83
C THR A 206 20.78 1.82 -42.54
N HIS A 207 21.75 1.11 -41.96
CA HIS A 207 22.29 -0.14 -42.49
C HIS A 207 21.74 -1.36 -41.72
N GLY A 208 20.76 -1.16 -40.84
CA GLY A 208 20.19 -2.23 -40.02
C GLY A 208 21.11 -2.71 -38.89
N LYS A 209 22.15 -1.93 -38.53
CA LYS A 209 23.04 -2.26 -37.42
C LYS A 209 22.48 -1.72 -36.11
N VAL A 210 22.52 -2.51 -35.04
CA VAL A 210 22.13 -2.07 -33.69
C VAL A 210 23.09 -1.02 -33.19
N VAL A 211 22.56 0.14 -32.82
CA VAL A 211 23.29 1.23 -32.16
C VAL A 211 22.94 1.34 -30.68
N GLY A 212 21.77 0.86 -30.27
CA GLY A 212 21.36 0.84 -28.86
C GLY A 212 20.14 -0.03 -28.54
N VAL A 213 19.80 -0.11 -27.25
CA VAL A 213 18.62 -0.79 -26.71
C VAL A 213 17.61 0.28 -26.28
N VAL A 214 16.38 0.24 -26.81
CA VAL A 214 15.31 1.19 -26.47
C VAL A 214 14.80 0.90 -25.05
N LEU A 215 14.78 1.90 -24.16
CA LEU A 215 14.41 1.68 -22.75
C LEU A 215 13.13 2.41 -22.34
N MET A 216 13.17 3.74 -22.37
CA MET A 216 12.14 4.59 -21.77
C MET A 216 11.82 5.81 -22.63
N LYS A 217 10.59 6.31 -22.52
CA LYS A 217 10.18 7.60 -23.09
C LYS A 217 10.53 8.73 -22.12
N SER A 218 10.94 9.89 -22.63
CA SER A 218 11.09 11.10 -21.80
C SER A 218 9.74 11.57 -21.27
N ALA A 219 9.65 11.91 -19.99
CA ALA A 219 8.41 12.39 -19.38
C ALA A 219 7.97 13.76 -19.93
N ASN A 220 8.93 14.63 -20.28
CA ASN A 220 8.69 16.05 -20.55
C ASN A 220 8.98 16.47 -21.99
N GLU A 221 9.39 15.54 -22.85
CA GLU A 221 9.84 15.83 -24.21
C GLU A 221 9.42 14.73 -25.18
N ASN A 222 9.35 15.07 -26.47
CA ASN A 222 9.13 14.11 -27.55
C ASN A 222 10.42 13.36 -27.96
N LEU A 223 11.27 13.03 -26.98
CA LEU A 223 12.49 12.25 -27.15
C LEU A 223 12.44 10.98 -26.30
N ASN A 224 13.16 9.95 -26.73
CA ASN A 224 13.25 8.66 -26.07
C ASN A 224 14.70 8.37 -25.69
N TYR A 225 14.91 7.45 -24.74
CA TYR A 225 16.22 7.02 -24.27
C TYR A 225 16.55 5.62 -24.78
N ALA A 226 17.77 5.46 -25.28
CA ALA A 226 18.36 4.16 -25.54
C ALA A 226 19.73 4.02 -24.86
N LEU A 227 20.03 2.81 -24.39
CA LEU A 227 21.38 2.44 -23.94
C LEU A 227 22.24 2.18 -25.18
N PRO A 228 23.42 2.83 -25.36
CA PRO A 228 24.33 2.47 -26.44
C PRO A 228 24.69 0.99 -26.42
N ILE A 229 24.71 0.33 -27.57
CA ILE A 229 24.98 -1.12 -27.64
C ILE A 229 26.37 -1.48 -27.11
N GLY A 230 27.33 -0.55 -27.20
CA GLY A 230 28.66 -0.70 -26.63
C GLY A 230 28.64 -0.94 -25.11
N GLU A 231 27.69 -0.35 -24.39
CA GLU A 231 27.55 -0.54 -22.94
C GLU A 231 27.13 -1.97 -22.57
N VAL A 232 26.33 -2.62 -23.43
CA VAL A 232 25.90 -4.02 -23.29
C VAL A 232 27.06 -4.96 -23.59
N LEU A 233 27.82 -4.68 -24.65
CA LEU A 233 28.94 -5.51 -25.09
C LEU A 233 30.10 -5.46 -24.09
N ASN A 234 30.45 -4.26 -23.61
CA ASN A 234 31.53 -4.03 -22.65
C ASN A 234 31.18 -4.42 -21.21
N ALA A 235 29.91 -4.77 -20.94
CA ALA A 235 29.54 -5.27 -19.64
C ALA A 235 30.18 -6.66 -19.40
N PRO A 236 30.48 -7.03 -18.14
CA PRO A 236 31.10 -8.31 -17.83
C PRO A 236 30.29 -9.53 -18.28
N ASP A 237 30.96 -10.56 -18.78
CA ASP A 237 30.35 -11.77 -19.38
C ASP A 237 29.79 -12.79 -18.37
N ASP A 238 30.02 -12.60 -17.08
CA ASP A 238 29.89 -13.65 -16.04
C ASP A 238 29.22 -13.17 -14.74
N LYS A 239 28.59 -12.00 -14.73
CA LYS A 239 27.93 -11.47 -13.52
C LYS A 239 26.72 -10.60 -13.78
N ALA A 240 25.80 -10.69 -12.84
CA ALA A 240 24.74 -9.71 -12.63
C ALA A 240 25.29 -8.58 -11.76
N VAL A 241 25.09 -7.33 -12.19
CA VAL A 241 25.53 -6.13 -11.47
C VAL A 241 24.31 -5.32 -11.05
N ILE A 242 24.18 -5.14 -9.74
CA ILE A 242 23.16 -4.32 -9.09
C ILE A 242 23.89 -3.12 -8.49
N ASP A 243 23.51 -1.93 -8.92
CA ASP A 243 24.04 -0.65 -8.46
C ASP A 243 23.01 0.41 -8.83
N GLU A 244 22.01 0.65 -8.00
CA GLU A 244 20.96 1.61 -8.31
C GLU A 244 20.65 2.46 -7.07
N ARG A 245 20.57 3.77 -7.24
CA ARG A 245 20.09 4.68 -6.20
C ARG A 245 18.59 4.47 -6.00
N VAL A 246 18.22 4.01 -4.82
CA VAL A 246 16.84 3.71 -4.43
C VAL A 246 16.46 4.59 -3.23
N SER A 247 15.28 5.20 -3.32
CA SER A 247 14.66 5.90 -2.20
C SER A 247 13.79 4.93 -1.41
N TYR A 248 13.93 4.93 -0.08
CA TYR A 248 13.10 4.13 0.82
C TYR A 248 12.43 5.04 1.84
N GLN A 249 11.11 4.93 1.97
CA GLN A 249 10.31 5.70 2.91
C GLN A 249 9.39 4.75 3.69
N PHE A 250 9.03 5.16 4.91
CA PHE A 250 8.04 4.50 5.75
C PHE A 250 6.94 5.50 6.10
N ASP A 251 5.69 5.07 6.12
CA ASP A 251 4.54 5.97 6.01
C ASP A 251 4.28 6.85 7.25
N VAL A 252 4.85 6.53 8.42
CA VAL A 252 4.53 7.24 9.67
C VAL A 252 5.33 8.53 9.89
N PHE A 253 6.27 8.86 9.02
CA PHE A 253 7.03 10.12 9.01
C PHE A 253 7.60 10.42 7.61
N ASP A 254 8.13 11.63 7.40
CA ASP A 254 8.58 12.06 6.07
C ASP A 254 10.06 11.82 5.75
N THR A 255 10.83 11.28 6.70
CA THR A 255 12.23 10.90 6.45
C THR A 255 12.31 9.86 5.33
N THR A 256 13.12 10.16 4.32
CA THR A 256 13.41 9.26 3.20
C THR A 256 14.90 8.92 3.20
N LEU A 257 15.24 7.65 3.13
CA LEU A 257 16.62 7.21 2.89
C LEU A 257 16.89 7.19 1.39
N HIS A 258 17.99 7.81 0.98
CA HIS A 258 18.48 7.74 -0.40
C HIS A 258 19.79 6.95 -0.40
N ASN A 259 19.69 5.64 -0.63
CA ASN A 259 20.83 4.72 -0.59
C ASN A 259 21.04 4.04 -1.94
N ILE A 260 22.17 3.35 -2.07
CA ILE A 260 22.47 2.56 -3.28
C ILE A 260 22.17 1.10 -2.97
N PHE A 261 21.22 0.51 -3.69
CA PHE A 261 21.07 -0.94 -3.75
C PHE A 261 22.23 -1.49 -4.57
N LYS A 262 23.18 -2.13 -3.89
CA LYS A 262 24.42 -2.62 -4.49
C LYS A 262 24.58 -4.11 -4.23
N GLY A 263 24.95 -4.86 -5.27
CA GLY A 263 25.21 -6.29 -5.17
C GLY A 263 25.71 -6.89 -6.47
N THR A 264 26.31 -8.07 -6.39
CA THR A 264 26.70 -8.85 -7.56
C THR A 264 26.49 -10.34 -7.29
N PHE A 265 26.25 -11.11 -8.35
CA PHE A 265 26.28 -12.57 -8.30
C PHE A 265 26.68 -13.15 -9.66
N ALA A 266 27.22 -14.38 -9.64
CA ALA A 266 27.74 -15.03 -10.83
C ALA A 266 26.64 -15.44 -11.83
N LEU A 267 26.98 -15.35 -13.10
CA LEU A 267 26.24 -15.82 -14.28
C LEU A 267 27.15 -16.77 -15.08
N PRO A 268 26.62 -17.68 -15.91
CA PRO A 268 25.23 -17.79 -16.30
C PRO A 268 24.34 -18.56 -15.32
N LEU A 269 23.08 -18.12 -15.18
CA LEU A 269 22.06 -18.82 -14.40
C LEU A 269 20.82 -19.07 -15.24
N SER A 270 20.07 -20.12 -14.92
CA SER A 270 18.70 -20.25 -15.45
C SER A 270 17.85 -19.06 -15.02
N GLN A 271 16.76 -18.78 -15.74
CA GLN A 271 15.87 -17.68 -15.39
C GLN A 271 15.36 -17.74 -13.93
N SER A 272 14.95 -18.93 -13.46
CA SER A 272 14.54 -19.12 -12.05
C SER A 272 15.71 -18.93 -11.07
N GLY A 273 16.92 -19.40 -11.43
CA GLY A 273 18.11 -19.18 -10.63
C GLY A 273 18.47 -17.71 -10.48
N PHE A 274 18.37 -16.94 -11.58
CA PHE A 274 18.57 -15.48 -11.58
C PHE A 274 17.58 -14.79 -10.63
N PHE A 275 16.28 -15.06 -10.75
CA PHE A 275 15.28 -14.43 -9.90
C PHE A 275 15.48 -14.77 -8.42
N LYS A 276 15.80 -16.02 -8.08
CA LYS A 276 16.12 -16.41 -6.69
C LYS A 276 17.34 -15.66 -6.14
N ALA A 277 18.39 -15.49 -6.94
CA ALA A 277 19.58 -14.76 -6.52
C ALA A 277 19.31 -13.25 -6.34
N TYR A 278 18.58 -12.65 -7.28
CA TYR A 278 18.17 -11.24 -7.20
C TYR A 278 17.25 -10.98 -6.00
N ASP A 279 16.20 -11.80 -5.84
CA ASP A 279 15.23 -11.71 -4.75
C ASP A 279 15.91 -11.77 -3.39
N LYS A 280 16.87 -12.68 -3.19
CA LYS A 280 17.66 -12.76 -1.97
C LYS A 280 18.36 -11.44 -1.63
N LEU A 281 18.95 -10.76 -2.63
CA LEU A 281 19.61 -9.47 -2.44
C LEU A 281 18.60 -8.35 -2.16
N GLN A 282 17.50 -8.30 -2.92
CA GLN A 282 16.47 -7.28 -2.75
C GLN A 282 15.83 -7.37 -1.36
N ARG A 283 15.43 -8.56 -0.91
CA ARG A 283 14.83 -8.75 0.41
C ARG A 283 15.76 -8.35 1.54
N ALA A 284 17.05 -8.69 1.42
CA ALA A 284 18.06 -8.29 2.39
C ALA A 284 18.21 -6.76 2.43
N TYR A 285 18.26 -6.11 1.27
CA TYR A 285 18.32 -4.66 1.15
C TYR A 285 17.09 -3.98 1.76
N SER A 286 15.87 -4.36 1.35
CA SER A 286 14.64 -3.75 1.88
C SER A 286 14.51 -3.88 3.39
N LYS A 287 14.86 -5.04 3.95
CA LYS A 287 14.87 -5.25 5.41
C LYS A 287 15.88 -4.36 6.12
N ASP A 288 17.10 -4.24 5.57
CA ASP A 288 18.13 -3.34 6.09
C ASP A 288 17.71 -1.86 6.00
N GLN A 289 17.10 -1.45 4.90
CA GLN A 289 16.61 -0.07 4.73
C GLN A 289 15.50 0.27 5.72
N LEU A 290 14.53 -0.61 5.92
CA LEU A 290 13.49 -0.43 6.93
C LEU A 290 14.08 -0.30 8.33
N ALA A 291 14.99 -1.22 8.70
CA ALA A 291 15.65 -1.20 10.00
C ALA A 291 16.46 0.10 10.22
N LYS A 292 17.24 0.52 9.22
CA LYS A 292 18.00 1.79 9.26
C LYS A 292 17.08 2.99 9.36
N LEU A 293 15.95 3.00 8.64
CA LEU A 293 15.02 4.12 8.65
C LEU A 293 14.33 4.26 10.02
N LEU A 294 13.89 3.13 10.61
CA LEU A 294 13.32 3.11 11.96
C LEU A 294 14.35 3.47 13.05
N ALA A 295 15.65 3.31 12.77
CA ALA A 295 16.75 3.68 13.66
C ALA A 295 17.41 5.04 13.32
N HIS A 296 16.95 5.75 12.28
CA HIS A 296 17.65 6.94 11.74
C HIS A 296 17.66 8.12 12.71
N ASP A 297 16.63 8.25 13.55
CA ASP A 297 16.50 9.35 14.51
C ASP A 297 15.76 8.89 15.79
N PRO A 298 16.38 8.06 16.65
CA PRO A 298 15.73 7.49 17.82
C PRO A 298 15.21 8.57 18.79
N ALA A 299 15.83 9.76 18.79
CA ALA A 299 15.43 10.89 19.62
C ALA A 299 14.08 11.48 19.20
N LYS A 300 13.59 11.20 17.99
CA LYS A 300 12.27 11.65 17.49
C LYS A 300 11.30 10.50 17.20
N MET A 301 11.67 9.27 17.55
CA MET A 301 10.84 8.09 17.28
C MET A 301 9.84 7.85 18.40
N PHE A 302 8.56 7.70 18.03
CA PHE A 302 7.53 7.23 18.95
C PHE A 302 7.90 5.86 19.54
N PRO A 303 7.69 5.61 20.84
CA PRO A 303 6.99 6.48 21.79
C PRO A 303 7.89 7.33 22.70
N ASN A 304 9.21 7.23 22.57
CA ASN A 304 10.13 7.83 23.55
C ASN A 304 10.77 9.13 23.07
N GLY A 305 10.64 9.44 21.78
CA GLY A 305 11.22 10.62 21.17
C GLY A 305 10.39 11.88 21.35
N GLU A 306 10.99 13.01 20.98
CA GLU A 306 10.36 14.32 20.88
C GLU A 306 9.02 14.25 20.14
N GLY A 307 8.05 15.04 20.62
CA GLY A 307 6.70 15.10 20.07
C GLY A 307 5.77 13.94 20.47
N SER A 308 6.22 13.00 21.32
CA SER A 308 5.36 11.88 21.77
C SER A 308 4.47 12.24 22.97
N ASN A 309 4.84 13.25 23.76
CA ASN A 309 4.23 13.49 25.07
C ASN A 309 2.73 13.77 24.99
N GLU A 310 2.25 14.54 24.00
CA GLU A 310 0.81 14.84 23.88
C GLU A 310 -0.02 13.57 23.72
N LEU A 311 0.33 12.72 22.75
CA LEU A 311 -0.34 11.44 22.54
C LEU A 311 -0.24 10.50 23.75
N LEU A 312 0.86 10.56 24.51
CA LEU A 312 1.03 9.76 25.74
C LEU A 312 0.16 10.21 26.93
N HIS A 313 -0.41 11.41 26.87
CA HIS A 313 -1.26 12.00 27.93
C HIS A 313 -2.68 12.30 27.44
N GLU A 314 -2.96 12.09 26.15
CA GLU A 314 -4.27 12.30 25.57
C GLU A 314 -5.29 11.30 26.15
N VAL A 315 -6.50 11.80 26.44
CA VAL A 315 -7.64 10.92 26.74
C VAL A 315 -7.95 10.12 25.48
N PRO A 316 -8.13 8.79 25.57
CA PRO A 316 -8.24 7.95 24.40
C PRO A 316 -9.35 8.37 23.43
N SER A 317 -9.08 8.27 22.13
CA SER A 317 -10.11 8.42 21.12
C SER A 317 -11.10 7.26 21.21
N MET A 318 -12.37 7.56 21.54
CA MET A 318 -13.44 6.55 21.60
C MET A 318 -14.02 6.15 20.24
N SER A 319 -13.29 6.41 19.15
CA SER A 319 -13.68 5.98 17.82
C SER A 319 -13.42 4.49 17.62
N ASN A 320 -14.40 3.78 17.07
CA ASN A 320 -14.23 2.38 16.64
C ASN A 320 -13.51 2.22 15.29
N PHE A 321 -13.43 3.27 14.46
CA PHE A 321 -12.57 3.29 13.27
C PHE A 321 -11.08 3.45 13.66
N PRO A 322 -10.15 2.64 13.08
CA PRO A 322 -8.73 2.69 13.43
C PRO A 322 -8.02 3.94 12.89
N SER A 323 -6.96 4.33 13.59
CA SER A 323 -6.04 5.41 13.18
C SER A 323 -4.59 4.93 13.18
N VAL A 324 -3.70 5.71 12.56
CA VAL A 324 -2.25 5.46 12.57
C VAL A 324 -1.55 6.57 13.34
N VAL A 325 -0.71 6.21 14.31
CA VAL A 325 0.21 7.11 15.00
C VAL A 325 1.28 7.55 14.01
N ALA A 326 1.26 8.82 13.62
CA ALA A 326 2.16 9.38 12.64
C ALA A 326 2.69 10.73 13.08
N ARG A 327 3.95 11.03 12.71
CA ARG A 327 4.57 12.31 12.99
C ARG A 327 4.14 13.33 11.95
N ASP A 328 3.63 14.46 12.40
CA ASP A 328 3.21 15.58 11.56
C ASP A 328 4.41 16.47 11.15
N ASN A 329 4.10 17.54 10.42
CA ASN A 329 5.11 18.51 9.96
C ASN A 329 5.70 19.37 11.08
N ASN A 330 5.03 19.45 12.24
CA ASN A 330 5.52 20.17 13.42
C ASN A 330 6.39 19.27 14.31
N GLY A 331 6.53 17.99 13.96
CA GLY A 331 7.28 17.01 14.74
C GLY A 331 6.48 16.35 15.86
N GLN A 332 5.17 16.63 15.97
CA GLN A 332 4.29 15.98 16.94
C GLN A 332 3.79 14.64 16.42
N TRP A 333 3.64 13.66 17.30
CA TRP A 333 3.04 12.37 16.98
C TRP A 333 1.55 12.41 17.32
N ASP A 334 0.70 12.17 16.33
CA ASP A 334 -0.76 12.27 16.45
C ASP A 334 -1.47 11.14 15.69
N LEU A 335 -2.77 10.99 15.90
CA LEU A 335 -3.64 10.04 15.25
C LEU A 335 -4.06 10.51 13.85
N SER A 336 -3.56 9.82 12.83
CA SER A 336 -3.85 10.11 11.44
C SER A 336 -4.72 9.03 10.79
N ALA A 337 -5.90 9.43 10.31
CA ALA A 337 -6.73 8.62 9.42
C ALA A 337 -7.71 9.50 8.65
N LYS A 338 -7.88 9.23 7.35
CA LYS A 338 -8.94 9.83 6.55
C LYS A 338 -10.08 8.84 6.37
N ARG A 339 -11.17 9.01 7.13
CA ARG A 339 -12.41 8.25 6.92
C ARG A 339 -13.04 8.64 5.59
N GLN A 340 -13.62 7.66 4.90
CA GLN A 340 -14.19 7.89 3.58
C GLN A 340 -15.64 7.44 3.51
N ARG A 341 -15.91 6.14 3.71
CA ARG A 341 -17.24 5.59 3.46
C ARG A 341 -17.55 4.39 4.35
N LYS A 342 -18.79 4.34 4.82
CA LYS A 342 -19.39 3.17 5.47
C LYS A 342 -20.32 2.45 4.51
N VAL A 343 -20.17 1.13 4.37
CA VAL A 343 -21.01 0.28 3.53
C VAL A 343 -21.68 -0.76 4.42
N THR A 344 -23.00 -0.72 4.46
CA THR A 344 -23.82 -1.65 5.21
C THR A 344 -23.80 -3.04 4.57
N LEU A 345 -23.74 -4.07 5.41
CA LEU A 345 -23.90 -5.47 5.08
C LEU A 345 -25.25 -5.96 5.65
N SER A 346 -25.63 -7.21 5.37
CA SER A 346 -26.82 -7.80 5.97
C SER A 346 -26.71 -7.89 7.50
N ASP A 347 -27.86 -7.87 8.17
CA ASP A 347 -27.98 -8.23 9.59
C ASP A 347 -27.03 -7.41 10.50
N ASN A 348 -27.19 -6.09 10.40
CA ASN A 348 -26.44 -5.05 11.12
C ASN A 348 -24.92 -4.97 10.83
N GLY A 349 -24.36 -5.86 10.01
CA GLY A 349 -22.95 -5.79 9.64
C GLY A 349 -22.62 -4.52 8.83
N TYR A 350 -21.37 -4.10 8.84
CA TYR A 350 -20.87 -3.03 7.95
C TYR A 350 -19.37 -3.13 7.75
N ILE A 351 -18.88 -2.50 6.67
CA ILE A 351 -17.47 -2.18 6.50
C ILE A 351 -17.34 -0.68 6.32
N GLU A 352 -16.63 -0.05 7.25
CA GLU A 352 -16.17 1.33 7.15
C GLU A 352 -14.75 1.33 6.61
N VAL A 353 -14.49 2.17 5.61
CA VAL A 353 -13.18 2.30 4.97
C VAL A 353 -12.67 3.73 5.06
N GLY A 354 -11.36 3.82 5.15
CA GLY A 354 -10.59 5.05 5.13
C GLY A 354 -9.22 4.81 4.55
N SER A 355 -8.34 5.81 4.67
CA SER A 355 -6.99 5.73 4.15
C SER A 355 -6.00 6.44 5.05
N PHE A 356 -4.78 5.91 5.10
CA PHE A 356 -3.60 6.60 5.60
C PHE A 356 -2.48 6.45 4.58
N ARG A 357 -2.08 7.56 3.95
CA ARG A 357 -1.20 7.57 2.77
C ARG A 357 -1.66 6.52 1.73
N ASN A 358 -0.83 5.52 1.45
CA ASN A 358 -1.10 4.47 0.47
C ASN A 358 -1.81 3.22 1.06
N ASN A 359 -2.20 3.27 2.33
CA ASN A 359 -2.82 2.15 3.06
C ASN A 359 -4.34 2.34 3.12
N LEU A 360 -5.10 1.33 2.72
CA LEU A 360 -6.54 1.32 2.97
C LEU A 360 -6.79 0.82 4.39
N LEU A 361 -7.39 1.67 5.23
CA LEU A 361 -7.81 1.32 6.58
C LEU A 361 -9.26 0.82 6.56
N MET A 362 -9.60 -0.09 7.45
CA MET A 362 -10.98 -0.56 7.59
C MET A 362 -11.37 -0.90 9.02
N HIS A 363 -12.66 -0.73 9.32
CA HIS A 363 -13.36 -1.40 10.41
C HIS A 363 -14.49 -2.23 9.81
N LEU A 364 -14.46 -3.54 10.08
CA LEU A 364 -15.48 -4.50 9.73
C LEU A 364 -16.25 -4.90 10.98
N ARG A 365 -17.51 -4.48 11.08
CA ARG A 365 -18.48 -5.05 12.02
C ARG A 365 -19.15 -6.24 11.36
N LYS A 366 -19.10 -7.40 12.02
CA LYS A 366 -19.68 -8.63 11.50
C LYS A 366 -21.22 -8.59 11.52
N PRO A 367 -21.91 -9.28 10.60
CA PRO A 367 -23.34 -9.58 10.73
C PRO A 367 -23.63 -10.28 12.07
N ASP A 368 -24.76 -9.96 12.71
CA ASP A 368 -25.09 -10.49 14.04
C ASP A 368 -25.20 -12.03 14.05
N SER A 369 -25.75 -12.61 12.98
CA SER A 369 -25.86 -14.04 12.69
C SER A 369 -24.55 -14.74 12.37
N LEU A 370 -23.48 -14.01 12.02
CA LEU A 370 -22.17 -14.60 11.77
C LEU A 370 -21.44 -14.85 13.09
N SER A 371 -21.12 -16.09 13.42
CA SER A 371 -20.34 -16.40 14.63
C SER A 371 -18.93 -15.79 14.58
N ALA A 372 -18.43 -15.30 15.71
CA ALA A 372 -17.07 -14.76 15.84
C ALA A 372 -15.99 -15.78 15.44
N THR A 373 -16.11 -17.03 15.90
CA THR A 373 -15.17 -18.12 15.55
C THR A 373 -15.07 -18.33 14.04
N LYS A 374 -16.20 -18.37 13.33
CA LYS A 374 -16.18 -18.48 11.87
C LYS A 374 -15.47 -17.27 11.24
N LEU A 375 -15.80 -16.05 11.64
CA LEU A 375 -15.14 -14.86 11.09
C LEU A 375 -13.62 -14.84 11.34
N TYR A 376 -13.18 -15.28 12.53
CA TYR A 376 -11.77 -15.17 12.93
C TYR A 376 -10.86 -16.25 12.37
N HIS A 377 -11.41 -17.43 12.07
CA HIS A 377 -10.65 -18.61 11.68
C HIS A 377 -10.94 -19.09 10.24
N ASP A 378 -11.92 -18.52 9.55
CA ASP A 378 -12.20 -18.79 8.13
C ASP A 378 -11.81 -17.55 7.28
N PRO A 379 -10.60 -17.54 6.68
CA PRO A 379 -10.11 -16.41 5.90
C PRO A 379 -10.97 -16.13 4.67
N LYS A 380 -11.57 -17.18 4.07
CA LYS A 380 -12.47 -17.03 2.94
C LYS A 380 -13.75 -16.31 3.34
N THR A 381 -14.34 -16.65 4.49
CA THR A 381 -15.52 -15.95 5.00
C THR A 381 -15.25 -14.45 5.20
N LEU A 382 -14.10 -14.09 5.77
CA LEU A 382 -13.67 -12.68 5.90
C LEU A 382 -13.60 -11.98 4.54
N MET A 383 -12.88 -12.57 3.58
CA MET A 383 -12.67 -11.95 2.28
C MET A 383 -13.99 -11.84 1.48
N ASP A 384 -14.84 -12.86 1.50
CA ASP A 384 -16.17 -12.82 0.88
C ASP A 384 -17.03 -11.69 1.45
N LEU A 385 -16.93 -11.42 2.77
CA LEU A 385 -17.63 -10.32 3.42
C LEU A 385 -17.12 -8.96 2.94
N ILE A 386 -15.79 -8.81 2.81
CA ILE A 386 -15.17 -7.62 2.23
C ILE A 386 -15.64 -7.41 0.78
N LEU A 387 -15.69 -8.46 -0.03
CA LEU A 387 -16.10 -8.40 -1.43
C LEU A 387 -17.58 -8.01 -1.62
N ARG A 388 -18.45 -8.30 -0.64
CA ARG A 388 -19.87 -7.90 -0.70
C ARG A 388 -20.07 -6.40 -0.81
N THR A 389 -19.13 -5.58 -0.29
CA THR A 389 -19.13 -4.12 -0.46
C THR A 389 -19.10 -3.64 -1.91
N GLY A 390 -18.60 -4.48 -2.83
CA GLY A 390 -18.44 -4.14 -4.24
C GLY A 390 -17.25 -3.23 -4.54
N TYR A 391 -16.32 -3.04 -3.60
CA TYR A 391 -15.09 -2.24 -3.81
C TYR A 391 -14.15 -2.88 -4.84
N MET A 392 -14.00 -4.20 -4.81
CA MET A 392 -13.10 -4.89 -5.72
C MET A 392 -13.83 -5.32 -7.00
N LYS A 393 -13.35 -4.79 -8.12
CA LYS A 393 -13.87 -5.08 -9.46
C LYS A 393 -12.73 -5.32 -10.42
N ARG A 394 -12.87 -6.33 -11.28
CA ARG A 394 -11.99 -6.52 -12.42
C ARG A 394 -12.45 -5.64 -13.56
N ARG A 395 -11.55 -4.78 -14.05
CA ARG A 395 -11.77 -3.98 -15.26
C ARG A 395 -11.54 -4.87 -16.49
N VAL A 396 -12.48 -4.84 -17.43
CA VAL A 396 -12.37 -5.50 -18.75
C VAL A 396 -12.85 -4.50 -19.79
N GLY A 397 -11.91 -3.97 -20.58
CA GLY A 397 -12.18 -2.82 -21.45
C GLY A 397 -12.68 -1.62 -20.64
N ASN A 398 -13.88 -1.14 -20.98
CA ASN A 398 -14.56 -0.06 -20.27
C ASN A 398 -15.52 -0.54 -19.17
N ASP A 399 -15.71 -1.86 -19.02
CA ASP A 399 -16.61 -2.44 -18.02
C ASP A 399 -15.86 -2.83 -16.73
N ARG A 400 -16.59 -2.93 -15.62
CA ARG A 400 -16.07 -3.30 -14.29
C ARG A 400 -16.96 -4.36 -13.67
N VAL A 401 -16.46 -5.60 -13.61
CA VAL A 401 -17.19 -6.74 -13.05
C VAL A 401 -16.80 -6.97 -11.60
N LYS A 402 -17.78 -7.05 -10.70
CA LYS A 402 -17.56 -7.31 -9.27
C LYS A 402 -16.92 -8.67 -9.04
N ILE A 403 -15.88 -8.70 -8.23
CA ILE A 403 -15.27 -9.93 -7.71
C ILE A 403 -16.13 -10.39 -6.51
N THR A 404 -16.50 -11.66 -6.46
CA THR A 404 -17.40 -12.23 -5.45
C THR A 404 -16.73 -13.23 -4.52
N SER A 405 -15.59 -13.79 -4.92
CA SER A 405 -14.71 -14.62 -4.08
C SER A 405 -13.29 -14.53 -4.62
N MET A 406 -12.29 -14.58 -3.73
CA MET A 406 -10.88 -14.74 -4.09
C MET A 406 -10.34 -16.16 -3.77
N GLY A 407 -11.19 -17.04 -3.25
CA GLY A 407 -10.78 -18.36 -2.77
C GLY A 407 -10.00 -18.29 -1.46
N GLU A 408 -9.18 -19.31 -1.22
CA GLU A 408 -8.27 -19.35 -0.07
C GLU A 408 -7.04 -18.47 -0.30
N PRO A 409 -6.49 -17.85 0.76
CA PRO A 409 -5.24 -17.13 0.65
C PRO A 409 -4.08 -18.08 0.36
N VAL A 410 -3.05 -17.60 -0.35
CA VAL A 410 -1.80 -18.36 -0.56
C VAL A 410 -0.87 -18.32 0.65
N ARG A 411 -1.10 -17.39 1.58
CA ARG A 411 -0.44 -17.30 2.89
C ARG A 411 -1.45 -16.84 3.94
N ASP A 412 -1.45 -17.48 5.10
CA ASP A 412 -2.22 -17.12 6.29
C ASP A 412 -1.35 -17.39 7.51
N PHE A 413 -1.02 -16.35 8.28
CA PHE A 413 -0.20 -16.46 9.48
C PHE A 413 -0.47 -15.31 10.46
N VAL A 414 -0.03 -15.48 11.70
CA VAL A 414 -0.13 -14.46 12.75
C VAL A 414 1.21 -13.75 12.92
N HIS A 415 1.15 -12.42 12.96
CA HIS A 415 2.23 -11.53 13.36
C HIS A 415 1.91 -10.93 14.72
N GLU A 416 2.89 -10.93 15.62
CA GLU A 416 2.79 -10.28 16.92
C GLU A 416 3.59 -8.98 16.87
N ASP A 417 2.92 -7.86 17.13
CA ASP A 417 3.54 -6.55 17.09
C ASP A 417 4.26 -6.19 18.40
N LYS A 418 4.92 -5.04 18.46
CA LYS A 418 5.64 -4.55 19.65
C LYS A 418 4.77 -4.45 20.91
N TRP A 419 3.45 -4.35 20.75
CA TRP A 419 2.47 -4.24 21.82
C TRP A 419 1.80 -5.56 22.14
N HIS A 420 2.32 -6.66 21.58
CA HIS A 420 1.81 -8.02 21.74
C HIS A 420 0.36 -8.17 21.28
N ARG A 421 -0.02 -7.43 20.23
CA ARG A 421 -1.29 -7.61 19.53
C ARG A 421 -1.11 -8.63 18.42
N ARG A 422 -2.11 -9.50 18.27
CA ARG A 422 -2.07 -10.70 17.40
C ARG A 422 -2.71 -10.38 16.06
N TRP A 423 -1.94 -9.82 15.14
CA TRP A 423 -2.40 -9.48 13.79
C TRP A 423 -2.43 -10.70 12.89
N GLN A 424 -3.53 -10.93 12.20
CA GLN A 424 -3.63 -11.97 11.17
C GLN A 424 -3.29 -11.37 9.81
N ILE A 425 -2.28 -11.92 9.15
CA ILE A 425 -1.82 -11.48 7.83
C ILE A 425 -2.16 -12.55 6.80
N ARG A 426 -2.89 -12.14 5.76
CA ARG A 426 -3.38 -13.01 4.69
C ARG A 426 -3.10 -12.43 3.33
N ILE A 427 -2.67 -13.27 2.39
CA ILE A 427 -2.28 -12.84 1.04
C ILE A 427 -3.11 -13.60 -0.01
N TRP A 428 -3.82 -12.87 -0.88
CA TRP A 428 -4.55 -13.44 -2.01
C TRP A 428 -3.98 -13.00 -3.36
N PRO A 429 -3.76 -13.93 -4.30
CA PRO A 429 -3.26 -13.58 -5.62
C PRO A 429 -4.39 -13.03 -6.51
N MET A 430 -4.04 -12.07 -7.38
CA MET A 430 -4.84 -11.63 -8.52
C MET A 430 -4.03 -11.84 -9.80
N PRO A 431 -4.01 -13.09 -10.34
CA PRO A 431 -3.12 -13.43 -11.44
C PRO A 431 -3.36 -12.58 -12.69
N TYR A 432 -4.60 -12.18 -12.99
CA TYR A 432 -4.91 -11.34 -14.15
C TYR A 432 -4.20 -9.96 -14.14
N ALA A 433 -3.79 -9.48 -12.96
CA ALA A 433 -3.15 -8.19 -12.74
C ALA A 433 -1.67 -8.30 -12.33
N ASN A 434 -1.15 -9.51 -12.11
CA ASN A 434 0.16 -9.76 -11.50
C ASN A 434 0.34 -9.02 -10.16
N THR A 435 -0.70 -9.10 -9.31
CA THR A 435 -0.81 -8.36 -8.04
C THR A 435 -1.25 -9.30 -6.94
N ASN A 436 -0.77 -9.08 -5.72
CA ASN A 436 -1.26 -9.71 -4.50
C ASN A 436 -2.03 -8.69 -3.66
N VAL A 437 -3.12 -9.12 -3.04
CA VAL A 437 -3.80 -8.38 -1.97
C VAL A 437 -3.19 -8.83 -0.65
N VAL A 438 -2.57 -7.90 0.08
CA VAL A 438 -2.06 -8.13 1.43
C VAL A 438 -3.06 -7.52 2.40
N LEU A 439 -3.67 -8.37 3.23
CA LEU A 439 -4.65 -7.99 4.24
C LEU A 439 -4.10 -8.29 5.62
N MET A 440 -4.06 -7.27 6.48
CA MET A 440 -3.62 -7.37 7.86
C MET A 440 -4.77 -6.94 8.77
N THR A 441 -5.25 -7.84 9.63
CA THR A 441 -6.45 -7.60 10.45
C THR A 441 -6.21 -7.94 11.92
N LEU A 442 -6.73 -7.11 12.82
CA LEU A 442 -6.72 -7.31 14.26
C LEU A 442 -8.15 -7.57 14.75
N PRO A 443 -8.43 -8.73 15.38
CA PRO A 443 -9.73 -9.01 15.99
C PRO A 443 -10.11 -7.98 17.06
N VAL A 444 -11.33 -7.47 16.98
CA VAL A 444 -11.98 -6.60 17.98
C VAL A 444 -13.37 -7.17 18.30
N PRO A 445 -14.04 -6.78 19.41
CA PRO A 445 -15.23 -7.49 19.88
C PRO A 445 -16.35 -7.63 18.85
N ASP A 446 -16.60 -6.60 18.06
CA ASP A 446 -17.65 -6.58 17.03
C ASP A 446 -17.21 -7.11 15.65
N GLY A 447 -15.92 -7.41 15.46
CA GLY A 447 -15.37 -7.90 14.19
C GLY A 447 -13.86 -7.66 14.05
N TYR A 448 -13.44 -6.89 13.05
CA TYR A 448 -12.03 -6.62 12.77
C TYR A 448 -11.77 -5.15 12.50
N VAL A 449 -10.61 -4.65 12.94
CA VAL A 449 -9.97 -3.52 12.28
C VAL A 449 -8.82 -4.04 11.41
N GLY A 450 -8.40 -3.28 10.40
CA GLY A 450 -7.30 -3.73 9.57
C GLY A 450 -6.82 -2.75 8.50
N MET A 451 -5.82 -3.22 7.78
CA MET A 451 -5.18 -2.56 6.66
C MET A 451 -5.16 -3.48 5.44
N MET A 452 -5.37 -2.92 4.25
CA MET A 452 -5.28 -3.65 2.99
C MET A 452 -4.40 -2.88 1.99
N GLN A 453 -3.55 -3.63 1.30
CA GLN A 453 -2.65 -3.12 0.27
C GLN A 453 -2.71 -3.98 -0.99
N PHE A 454 -2.49 -3.36 -2.15
CA PHE A 454 -2.39 -4.02 -3.44
C PHE A 454 -0.94 -3.95 -3.93
N ALA A 455 -0.20 -5.03 -3.75
CA ALA A 455 1.22 -5.10 -4.09
C ALA A 455 1.41 -5.78 -5.45
N LYS A 456 2.22 -5.20 -6.34
CA LYS A 456 2.72 -5.97 -7.49
C LYS A 456 3.42 -7.22 -6.98
N ALA A 457 3.36 -8.33 -7.74
CA ALA A 457 3.90 -9.59 -7.27
C ALA A 457 5.37 -9.48 -6.80
N SER A 458 6.21 -8.80 -7.59
CA SER A 458 7.62 -8.48 -7.29
C SER A 458 7.87 -7.56 -6.09
N GLN A 459 6.84 -6.90 -5.55
CA GLN A 459 6.94 -5.96 -4.42
C GLN A 459 6.26 -6.50 -3.16
N THR A 460 5.66 -7.69 -3.22
CA THR A 460 4.84 -8.24 -2.12
C THR A 460 5.60 -8.32 -0.80
N TYR A 461 6.89 -8.66 -0.85
CA TYR A 461 7.72 -8.73 0.36
C TYR A 461 7.93 -7.36 1.02
N ASP A 462 8.23 -6.33 0.24
CA ASP A 462 8.46 -4.99 0.76
C ASP A 462 7.19 -4.45 1.42
N TYR A 463 6.03 -4.65 0.78
CA TYR A 463 4.73 -4.30 1.37
C TYR A 463 4.49 -5.06 2.69
N LEU A 464 4.82 -6.36 2.73
CA LEU A 464 4.65 -7.18 3.92
C LEU A 464 5.47 -6.67 5.11
N ILE A 465 6.78 -6.46 4.94
CA ILE A 465 7.63 -6.01 6.07
C ILE A 465 7.25 -4.61 6.55
N ASN A 466 6.77 -3.74 5.65
CA ASN A 466 6.25 -2.42 6.04
C ASN A 466 4.91 -2.53 6.76
N ALA A 467 4.01 -3.42 6.34
CA ALA A 467 2.74 -3.64 7.04
C ALA A 467 2.97 -4.19 8.46
N GLU A 468 3.89 -5.15 8.62
CA GLU A 468 4.33 -5.66 9.93
C GLU A 468 4.85 -4.51 10.81
N ALA A 469 5.77 -3.69 10.31
CA ALA A 469 6.27 -2.53 11.07
C ALA A 469 5.20 -1.47 11.36
N LEU A 470 4.28 -1.23 10.41
CA LEU A 470 3.19 -0.26 10.57
C LEU A 470 2.21 -0.67 11.67
N SER A 471 2.11 -1.98 11.93
CA SER A 471 1.26 -2.49 13.00
C SER A 471 1.64 -1.93 14.37
N ASP A 472 2.93 -1.68 14.65
CA ASP A 472 3.41 -1.01 15.86
C ASP A 472 2.83 0.40 16.06
N PHE A 473 2.34 1.04 14.99
CA PHE A 473 1.82 2.40 15.00
C PHE A 473 0.29 2.45 14.87
N MET A 474 -0.38 1.31 14.84
CA MET A 474 -1.84 1.29 14.77
C MET A 474 -2.46 1.70 16.12
N TYR A 475 -3.41 2.62 16.09
CA TYR A 475 -4.26 3.00 17.22
C TYR A 475 -5.64 2.37 17.05
N VAL A 476 -6.08 1.61 18.05
CA VAL A 476 -7.29 0.78 17.97
C VAL A 476 -8.04 0.82 19.30
N THR A 477 -9.34 1.06 19.22
CA THR A 477 -10.28 0.99 20.34
C THR A 477 -11.07 -0.32 20.27
N TYR A 478 -11.33 -0.93 21.43
CA TYR A 478 -12.09 -2.18 21.50
C TYR A 478 -13.54 -1.85 21.85
N ASP A 479 -14.41 -1.88 20.85
CA ASP A 479 -15.82 -1.51 20.96
C ASP A 479 -16.74 -2.70 20.67
N GLY A 480 -17.87 -2.78 21.37
CA GLY A 480 -18.92 -3.74 21.07
C GLY A 480 -19.96 -3.92 22.16
N MET A 481 -21.03 -4.65 21.80
CA MET A 481 -22.08 -5.06 22.73
C MET A 481 -21.60 -6.19 23.65
N LEU A 482 -22.17 -6.33 24.85
CA LEU A 482 -21.79 -7.39 25.80
C LEU A 482 -21.95 -8.80 25.22
N LYS A 483 -22.94 -9.05 24.35
CA LYS A 483 -23.05 -10.34 23.64
C LYS A 483 -21.86 -10.62 22.71
N GLN A 484 -21.28 -9.58 22.10
CA GLN A 484 -20.11 -9.67 21.25
C GLN A 484 -18.84 -9.87 22.09
N TRP A 485 -18.67 -9.10 23.16
CA TRP A 485 -17.61 -9.28 24.16
C TRP A 485 -17.57 -10.71 24.70
N LYS A 486 -18.72 -11.29 25.06
CA LYS A 486 -18.83 -12.67 25.53
C LYS A 486 -18.20 -13.66 24.55
N THR A 487 -18.41 -13.48 23.24
CA THR A 487 -17.85 -14.36 22.20
C THR A 487 -16.40 -14.04 21.86
N PHE A 488 -15.99 -12.77 21.95
CA PHE A 488 -14.62 -12.34 21.70
C PHE A 488 -13.65 -12.86 22.77
N LEU A 489 -14.03 -12.78 24.04
CA LEU A 489 -13.20 -13.22 25.18
C LEU A 489 -12.95 -14.74 25.20
N THR A 490 -13.68 -15.54 24.42
CA THR A 490 -13.38 -16.98 24.27
C THR A 490 -12.27 -17.25 23.26
N GLN A 491 -11.88 -16.27 22.43
CA GLN A 491 -10.87 -16.39 21.38
C GLN A 491 -9.45 -16.19 21.94
N ARG A 492 -9.07 -16.99 22.95
CA ARG A 492 -7.88 -16.76 23.78
C ARG A 492 -6.57 -16.57 23.00
N ASP A 493 -6.39 -17.31 21.90
CA ASP A 493 -5.16 -17.26 21.08
C ASP A 493 -5.00 -15.98 20.25
N LEU A 494 -6.09 -15.19 20.15
CA LEU A 494 -6.18 -13.94 19.40
C LEU A 494 -6.24 -12.70 20.29
N LEU A 495 -6.37 -12.89 21.62
CA LEU A 495 -6.38 -11.77 22.55
C LEU A 495 -4.96 -11.18 22.69
N PRO A 496 -4.80 -9.85 22.66
CA PRO A 496 -3.54 -9.21 23.02
C PRO A 496 -3.12 -9.53 24.46
N ASP A 497 -1.83 -9.39 24.75
CA ASP A 497 -1.29 -9.63 26.10
C ASP A 497 -1.92 -8.76 27.18
N ALA A 498 -2.42 -7.56 26.84
CA ALA A 498 -3.15 -6.72 27.79
C ALA A 498 -4.36 -7.45 28.43
N PHE A 499 -4.97 -8.40 27.70
CA PHE A 499 -6.08 -9.21 28.22
C PHE A 499 -5.65 -10.31 29.19
N LYS A 500 -4.36 -10.50 29.46
CA LYS A 500 -3.89 -11.35 30.56
C LYS A 500 -4.27 -10.78 31.93
N HIS A 501 -4.34 -9.45 32.05
CA HIS A 501 -4.68 -8.74 33.28
C HIS A 501 -6.02 -8.00 33.22
N ILE A 502 -6.64 -7.89 32.04
CA ILE A 502 -8.01 -7.39 31.89
C ILE A 502 -9.00 -8.55 32.09
N HIS A 503 -9.90 -8.39 33.06
CA HIS A 503 -11.00 -9.31 33.31
C HIS A 503 -12.32 -8.56 33.15
N ILE A 504 -13.19 -9.11 32.29
CA ILE A 504 -14.54 -8.62 32.05
C ILE A 504 -15.49 -9.77 32.36
N ASP A 505 -16.39 -9.56 33.31
CA ASP A 505 -17.37 -10.55 33.72
C ASP A 505 -18.73 -9.87 33.93
N PHE A 506 -19.82 -10.56 33.57
CA PHE A 506 -21.15 -10.01 33.72
C PHE A 506 -22.23 -11.09 33.72
N ASP A 507 -23.26 -10.82 34.53
CA ASP A 507 -24.50 -11.58 34.59
C ASP A 507 -25.63 -10.65 34.15
N TYR A 508 -26.28 -10.96 33.02
CA TYR A 508 -27.35 -10.12 32.49
C TYR A 508 -28.45 -9.89 33.54
N GLY A 509 -28.88 -8.63 33.66
CA GLY A 509 -29.86 -8.18 34.64
C GLY A 509 -29.38 -8.23 36.11
N LYS A 510 -28.10 -8.50 36.39
CA LYS A 510 -27.60 -8.64 37.78
C LYS A 510 -26.37 -7.79 38.09
N ARG A 511 -25.25 -8.00 37.39
CA ARG A 511 -23.98 -7.31 37.68
C ARG A 511 -23.07 -7.25 36.47
N PHE A 512 -22.19 -6.26 36.48
CA PHE A 512 -21.05 -6.15 35.58
C PHE A 512 -19.80 -5.86 36.42
N ASP A 513 -18.69 -6.49 36.06
CA ASP A 513 -17.39 -6.34 36.68
C ASP A 513 -16.30 -6.22 35.60
N TYR A 514 -15.56 -5.11 35.64
CA TYR A 514 -14.32 -4.89 34.90
C TYR A 514 -13.16 -4.75 35.89
N ARG A 515 -12.02 -5.36 35.56
CA ARG A 515 -10.78 -5.23 36.33
C ARG A 515 -9.59 -5.19 35.40
N SER A 516 -8.67 -4.26 35.64
CA SER A 516 -7.34 -4.20 35.05
C SER A 516 -6.27 -4.02 36.13
N LYS A 517 -5.03 -3.71 35.71
CA LYS A 517 -3.96 -3.29 36.63
C LYS A 517 -4.29 -1.95 37.28
N GLN A 518 -4.90 -1.03 36.53
CA GLN A 518 -5.10 0.37 36.90
C GLN A 518 -6.37 0.58 37.72
N LEU A 519 -7.45 -0.15 37.44
CA LEU A 519 -8.72 0.04 38.17
C LEU A 519 -9.59 -1.22 38.21
N GLN A 520 -10.58 -1.20 39.10
CA GLN A 520 -11.72 -2.09 39.08
C GLN A 520 -13.00 -1.25 39.04
N LEU A 521 -13.90 -1.57 38.11
CA LEU A 521 -15.19 -0.92 37.96
C LEU A 521 -16.29 -1.97 37.99
N SER A 522 -17.30 -1.77 38.83
CA SER A 522 -18.42 -2.69 38.97
C SER A 522 -19.74 -1.94 39.09
N TRP A 523 -20.83 -2.49 38.55
CA TRP A 523 -22.16 -1.93 38.77
C TRP A 523 -23.27 -2.97 38.69
N THR A 524 -24.46 -2.56 39.13
CA THR A 524 -25.70 -3.33 39.06
C THR A 524 -26.73 -2.57 38.23
N PRO A 525 -27.87 -3.18 37.85
CA PRO A 525 -28.95 -2.50 37.12
C PRO A 525 -29.49 -1.23 37.78
N LYS A 526 -29.22 -1.01 39.08
CA LYS A 526 -29.54 0.26 39.75
C LYS A 526 -28.81 1.46 39.14
N LEU A 527 -27.59 1.27 38.64
CA LEU A 527 -26.83 2.31 37.96
C LEU A 527 -27.22 2.37 36.48
N GLN A 528 -27.01 1.26 35.76
CA GLN A 528 -27.24 1.15 34.33
C GLN A 528 -27.62 -0.28 33.98
N LYS A 529 -28.46 -0.45 32.97
CA LYS A 529 -28.91 -1.74 32.44
C LYS A 529 -27.71 -2.59 31.97
N ILE A 530 -27.84 -3.92 32.09
CA ILE A 530 -26.79 -4.90 31.76
C ILE A 530 -27.43 -6.04 30.97
N ASP A 531 -27.49 -5.88 29.65
CA ASP A 531 -28.18 -6.79 28.75
C ASP A 531 -27.28 -7.17 27.56
N PRO A 532 -27.70 -8.13 26.71
CA PRO A 532 -26.94 -8.51 25.52
C PRO A 532 -26.54 -7.35 24.61
N GLU A 533 -27.32 -6.28 24.56
CA GLU A 533 -27.11 -5.10 23.70
C GLU A 533 -26.42 -3.93 24.40
N SER A 534 -26.13 -4.04 25.70
CA SER A 534 -25.37 -3.01 26.41
C SER A 534 -23.98 -2.88 25.81
N MET A 535 -23.52 -1.65 25.65
CA MET A 535 -22.23 -1.34 25.01
C MET A 535 -21.13 -1.28 26.05
N LEU A 536 -19.96 -1.79 25.68
CA LEU A 536 -18.70 -1.57 26.39
C LEU A 536 -17.64 -1.18 25.36
N THR A 537 -16.98 -0.07 25.61
CA THR A 537 -15.88 0.44 24.81
C THR A 537 -14.67 0.60 25.73
N LEU A 538 -13.58 -0.09 25.39
CA LEU A 538 -12.29 0.08 26.04
C LEU A 538 -11.41 0.95 25.16
N GLY A 539 -11.20 2.19 25.60
CA GLY A 539 -10.25 3.13 25.02
C GLY A 539 -8.84 2.72 25.39
N PHE A 540 -8.14 2.05 24.47
CA PHE A 540 -6.73 1.78 24.61
C PHE A 540 -5.92 3.00 24.19
N SER A 541 -4.86 3.31 24.93
CA SER A 541 -3.90 4.33 24.54
C SER A 541 -2.48 3.90 24.89
N PHE A 542 -1.53 4.73 24.52
CA PHE A 542 -0.13 4.60 24.91
C PHE A 542 0.12 5.52 26.09
N PHE A 543 0.72 5.02 27.17
CA PHE A 543 1.06 5.86 28.32
C PHE A 543 2.24 5.29 29.08
N LYS A 544 2.87 6.11 29.93
CA LYS A 544 3.96 5.67 30.80
C LYS A 544 3.41 4.94 32.03
N ASP A 545 3.92 3.74 32.26
CA ASP A 545 3.70 2.89 33.42
C ASP A 545 5.08 2.46 33.95
N HIS A 546 5.42 2.86 35.18
CA HIS A 546 6.74 2.61 35.81
C HIS A 546 7.94 2.96 34.90
N GLY A 547 7.87 4.10 34.21
CA GLY A 547 8.93 4.60 33.32
C GLY A 547 9.00 3.92 31.94
N LYS A 548 8.11 2.97 31.63
CA LYS A 548 8.00 2.33 30.32
C LYS A 548 6.71 2.71 29.64
N VAL A 549 6.75 2.94 28.33
CA VAL A 549 5.51 3.13 27.56
C VAL A 549 4.84 1.77 27.36
N VAL A 550 3.57 1.68 27.73
CA VAL A 550 2.71 0.52 27.55
C VAL A 550 1.53 0.86 26.65
N TRP A 551 0.93 -0.16 26.04
CA TRP A 551 -0.36 -0.07 25.39
C TRP A 551 -1.40 -0.78 26.26
N ASP A 552 -2.30 -0.03 26.87
CA ASP A 552 -3.28 -0.57 27.83
C ASP A 552 -4.53 0.33 27.88
N VAL A 553 -5.54 -0.10 28.64
CA VAL A 553 -6.80 0.65 28.78
C VAL A 553 -6.57 1.91 29.58
N ALA A 554 -6.84 3.05 28.95
CA ALA A 554 -6.82 4.36 29.58
C ALA A 554 -8.23 4.96 29.73
N ASP A 555 -9.27 4.31 29.19
CA ASP A 555 -10.64 4.74 29.39
C ASP A 555 -11.64 3.57 29.26
N VAL A 556 -12.60 3.50 30.18
CA VAL A 556 -13.69 2.52 30.20
C VAL A 556 -15.01 3.27 30.03
N TRP A 557 -15.68 3.06 28.90
CA TRP A 557 -16.98 3.63 28.59
C TRP A 557 -18.04 2.54 28.44
N ALA A 558 -19.24 2.78 28.97
CA ALA A 558 -20.36 1.86 28.81
C ALA A 558 -21.70 2.60 28.68
N ALA A 559 -22.58 2.06 27.85
CA ALA A 559 -23.94 2.58 27.65
C ALA A 559 -24.97 1.44 27.70
N PRO A 560 -26.25 1.73 28.03
CA PRO A 560 -27.27 0.69 28.17
C PRO A 560 -27.59 0.00 26.84
N ASN A 561 -27.40 0.70 25.70
CA ASN A 561 -27.53 0.22 24.33
C ASN A 561 -26.81 1.20 23.36
N PRO A 562 -26.76 0.94 22.03
CA PRO A 562 -26.04 1.81 21.08
C PRO A 562 -26.80 3.06 20.61
N TYR A 563 -28.04 3.27 21.08
CA TYR A 563 -28.95 4.33 20.63
C TYR A 563 -29.17 5.41 21.70
N ASP A 564 -29.28 5.01 22.97
CA ASP A 564 -29.48 5.92 24.10
C ASP A 564 -28.22 6.76 24.34
N ARG A 565 -28.41 7.99 24.79
CA ARG A 565 -27.29 8.89 25.16
C ARG A 565 -26.86 8.78 26.62
N ASP A 566 -27.50 7.88 27.38
CA ASP A 566 -27.08 7.50 28.73
C ASP A 566 -25.73 6.79 28.67
N ALA A 567 -24.77 7.19 29.50
CA ALA A 567 -23.47 6.55 29.54
C ALA A 567 -22.76 6.72 30.89
N ILE A 568 -21.87 5.78 31.19
CA ILE A 568 -20.87 5.89 32.23
C ILE A 568 -19.49 5.86 31.60
N ASN A 569 -18.56 6.61 32.19
CA ASN A 569 -17.20 6.71 31.68
C ASN A 569 -16.21 6.92 32.83
N VAL A 570 -15.06 6.25 32.76
CA VAL A 570 -13.95 6.42 33.69
C VAL A 570 -12.67 6.54 32.87
N ALA A 571 -12.15 7.76 32.77
CA ALA A 571 -10.96 8.08 32.00
C ALA A 571 -9.74 8.19 32.91
N ARG A 572 -8.57 7.86 32.37
CA ARG A 572 -7.25 8.08 32.97
C ARG A 572 -6.71 9.41 32.45
N VAL A 573 -6.36 10.32 33.35
CA VAL A 573 -5.72 11.59 33.03
C VAL A 573 -4.39 11.64 33.78
N ALA A 574 -3.28 11.86 33.07
CA ALA A 574 -1.96 11.96 33.66
C ALA A 574 -1.51 13.41 33.80
N GLN A 575 -0.63 13.67 34.77
CA GLN A 575 -0.02 14.98 34.97
C GLN A 575 0.78 15.37 33.72
N PRO A 576 0.51 16.53 33.09
CA PRO A 576 1.18 16.93 31.88
C PRO A 576 2.63 17.34 32.16
N THR A 577 3.50 17.10 31.18
CA THR A 577 4.89 17.56 31.22
C THR A 577 4.99 19.05 30.84
N ALA A 578 6.11 19.67 31.19
CA ALA A 578 6.29 21.12 31.02
C ALA A 578 6.21 21.58 29.55
N ASP A 579 6.60 20.71 28.61
CA ASP A 579 6.64 20.94 27.17
C ASP A 579 5.27 20.84 26.46
N MET A 580 4.25 20.32 27.14
CA MET A 580 2.90 20.16 26.57
C MET A 580 2.11 21.48 26.52
N GLU A 581 1.14 21.56 25.63
CA GLU A 581 0.21 22.69 25.50
C GLU A 581 -0.55 23.03 26.79
N ASP A 582 -0.93 24.31 26.91
CA ASP A 582 -1.70 24.83 28.05
C ASP A 582 -3.09 24.18 28.18
N SER A 583 -3.63 23.60 27.10
CA SER A 583 -4.88 22.84 27.10
C SER A 583 -4.82 21.63 28.05
N PHE A 584 -3.70 20.90 28.04
CA PHE A 584 -3.46 19.77 28.94
C PHE A 584 -3.25 20.23 30.37
N LYS A 585 -2.44 21.28 30.59
CA LYS A 585 -2.21 21.89 31.92
C LYS A 585 -3.49 22.41 32.56
N SER A 586 -4.33 23.07 31.76
CA SER A 586 -5.65 23.55 32.17
C SER A 586 -6.59 22.40 32.54
N THR A 587 -6.60 21.32 31.74
CA THR A 587 -7.40 20.13 32.02
C THR A 587 -6.96 19.47 33.31
N TRP A 588 -5.66 19.22 33.48
CA TRP A 588 -5.08 18.67 34.71
C TRP A 588 -5.45 19.49 35.93
N HIS A 589 -5.20 20.80 35.90
CA HIS A 589 -5.48 21.69 37.02
C HIS A 589 -6.96 21.69 37.39
N LYS A 590 -7.88 21.60 36.41
CA LYS A 590 -9.32 21.45 36.69
C LYS A 590 -9.65 20.11 37.35
N VAL A 591 -9.04 19.01 36.91
CA VAL A 591 -9.25 17.66 37.47
C VAL A 591 -8.69 17.60 38.90
N GLU A 592 -7.44 17.99 39.09
CA GLU A 592 -6.74 17.99 40.39
C GLU A 592 -7.50 18.80 41.44
N HIS A 593 -7.96 20.01 41.09
CA HIS A 593 -8.66 20.90 42.01
C HIS A 593 -10.18 20.71 42.00
N ARG A 594 -10.69 19.70 41.27
CA ARG A 594 -12.13 19.42 41.08
C ARG A 594 -12.93 20.66 40.70
N ARG A 595 -12.38 21.49 39.82
CA ARG A 595 -13.08 22.66 39.28
C ARG A 595 -14.06 22.22 38.20
N HIS A 596 -15.10 23.01 37.99
CA HIS A 596 -16.07 22.77 36.93
C HIS A 596 -15.39 22.41 35.58
N PRO A 597 -15.78 21.30 34.92
CA PRO A 597 -16.94 20.45 35.19
C PRO A 597 -16.71 19.25 36.16
N TYR A 598 -15.58 19.16 36.86
CA TYR A 598 -15.21 18.03 37.73
C TYR A 598 -15.64 18.18 39.21
N ASP A 599 -16.51 19.15 39.49
CA ASP A 599 -16.98 19.55 40.82
C ASP A 599 -18.18 18.73 41.32
N GLY A 600 -18.67 17.77 40.53
CA GLY A 600 -19.87 17.01 40.85
C GLY A 600 -21.18 17.78 40.65
N VAL A 601 -21.16 18.90 39.91
CA VAL A 601 -22.37 19.66 39.57
C VAL A 601 -22.86 19.25 38.19
N ALA A 602 -24.13 18.85 38.07
CA ALA A 602 -24.67 18.45 36.78
C ALA A 602 -24.88 19.68 35.88
N ARG A 603 -24.66 19.51 34.57
CA ARG A 603 -24.82 20.54 33.55
C ARG A 603 -25.52 19.96 32.33
N ASN A 604 -26.29 20.78 31.64
CA ASN A 604 -26.86 20.41 30.35
C ASN A 604 -25.87 20.75 29.24
N ASP A 605 -25.71 19.84 28.29
CA ASP A 605 -24.81 19.95 27.14
C ASP A 605 -25.45 19.19 25.96
N ASP A 606 -26.05 19.93 25.03
CA ASP A 606 -26.76 19.40 23.86
C ASP A 606 -27.80 18.30 24.17
N ASP A 607 -28.74 18.61 25.07
CA ASP A 607 -29.80 17.72 25.56
C ASP A 607 -29.29 16.47 26.31
N ILE A 608 -28.03 16.50 26.77
CA ILE A 608 -27.46 15.49 27.65
C ILE A 608 -27.12 16.16 28.97
N MET A 609 -27.74 15.70 30.05
CA MET A 609 -27.28 16.06 31.38
C MET A 609 -26.01 15.28 31.71
N LYS A 610 -24.93 16.01 32.00
CA LYS A 610 -23.62 15.46 32.35
C LYS A 610 -23.28 15.84 33.78
N ILE A 611 -22.79 14.88 34.56
CA ILE A 611 -22.23 15.13 35.90
C ILE A 611 -20.88 14.41 35.98
N THR A 612 -19.85 15.11 36.44
CA THR A 612 -18.49 14.57 36.49
C THR A 612 -17.85 14.87 37.83
N SER A 613 -17.10 13.91 38.36
CA SER A 613 -16.23 14.11 39.52
C SER A 613 -14.91 13.34 39.32
N VAL A 614 -14.05 13.33 40.33
CA VAL A 614 -12.75 12.66 40.30
C VAL A 614 -12.70 11.60 41.40
N ALA A 615 -12.28 10.39 41.06
CA ALA A 615 -12.12 9.30 42.02
C ALA A 615 -10.99 9.59 43.02
N GLY A 616 -11.05 8.96 44.20
CA GLY A 616 -10.04 9.13 45.26
C GLY A 616 -10.29 10.34 46.18
N PRO A 617 -9.44 10.56 47.20
CA PRO A 617 -9.49 11.74 48.06
C PRO A 617 -8.96 12.99 47.34
N VAL A 618 -9.33 14.20 47.81
CA VAL A 618 -8.78 15.47 47.31
C VAL A 618 -7.33 15.68 47.78
N ALA A 619 -6.95 15.06 48.90
CA ALA A 619 -5.71 15.30 49.63
C ALA A 619 -4.62 14.24 49.38
N GLU A 620 -4.59 13.65 48.19
CA GLU A 620 -3.41 12.85 47.79
C GLU A 620 -2.27 13.82 47.47
N ALA A 621 -1.11 13.66 48.11
CA ALA A 621 0.03 14.54 47.88
C ALA A 621 0.64 14.22 46.51
N ASP A 622 0.55 15.18 45.58
CA ASP A 622 1.15 15.15 44.23
C ASP A 622 0.78 13.93 43.36
N PRO A 623 -0.52 13.77 43.01
CA PRO A 623 -0.95 12.65 42.18
C PRO A 623 -0.36 12.75 40.78
N GLN A 624 0.24 11.67 40.29
CA GLN A 624 0.75 11.61 38.91
C GLN A 624 -0.35 11.26 37.90
N VAL A 625 -1.44 10.65 38.38
CA VAL A 625 -2.57 10.17 37.57
C VAL A 625 -3.85 10.37 38.37
N LEU A 626 -4.90 10.83 37.69
CA LEU A 626 -6.24 11.01 38.25
C LEU A 626 -7.28 10.35 37.34
N TYR A 627 -8.42 10.00 37.94
CA TYR A 627 -9.51 9.30 37.25
C TYR A 627 -10.81 10.11 37.32
N PRO A 628 -11.06 10.99 36.34
CA PRO A 628 -12.37 11.56 36.13
C PRO A 628 -13.42 10.47 35.86
N VAL A 629 -14.58 10.65 36.48
CA VAL A 629 -15.73 9.74 36.44
C VAL A 629 -16.93 10.52 35.94
N TYR A 630 -17.52 10.08 34.85
CA TYR A 630 -18.64 10.75 34.18
C TYR A 630 -19.88 9.89 34.21
N TYR A 631 -21.02 10.53 34.49
CA TYR A 631 -22.34 9.98 34.25
C TYR A 631 -23.11 10.92 33.34
N HIS A 632 -23.61 10.39 32.23
CA HIS A 632 -24.41 11.09 31.25
C HIS A 632 -25.82 10.51 31.25
N SER A 633 -26.81 11.39 31.09
CA SER A 633 -28.18 10.96 30.91
C SER A 633 -28.93 11.83 29.92
N GLU A 634 -29.73 11.22 29.07
CA GLU A 634 -30.51 11.91 28.05
C GLU A 634 -31.62 12.78 28.65
N GLY A 635 -31.79 13.96 28.05
CA GLY A 635 -32.77 14.95 28.45
C GLY A 635 -32.47 15.62 29.79
N ALA A 636 -33.37 16.51 30.20
CA ALA A 636 -33.26 17.18 31.48
C ALA A 636 -33.49 16.20 32.65
N GLN A 637 -32.56 16.20 33.60
CA GLN A 637 -32.57 15.35 34.79
C GLN A 637 -32.31 16.22 36.03
N PRO A 638 -33.04 16.01 37.15
CA PRO A 638 -32.79 16.76 38.38
C PRO A 638 -31.39 16.51 38.95
N GLN A 639 -30.76 17.57 39.48
CA GLN A 639 -29.44 17.49 40.16
C GLN A 639 -29.32 16.32 41.16
N PRO A 640 -30.29 16.08 42.07
CA PRO A 640 -30.18 14.97 43.03
C PRO A 640 -30.17 13.59 42.37
N LYS A 641 -30.87 13.43 41.23
CA LYS A 641 -30.89 12.16 40.48
C LYS A 641 -29.54 11.90 39.83
N MET A 642 -28.93 12.93 39.23
CA MET A 642 -27.59 12.85 38.64
C MET A 642 -26.54 12.54 39.71
N ALA A 643 -26.57 13.24 40.85
CA ALA A 643 -25.65 13.02 41.97
C ALA A 643 -25.79 11.61 42.57
N ALA A 644 -27.01 11.08 42.70
CA ALA A 644 -27.24 9.72 43.18
C ALA A 644 -26.65 8.66 42.24
N LYS A 645 -26.77 8.85 40.92
CA LYS A 645 -26.18 7.96 39.91
C LYS A 645 -24.65 8.03 39.91
N LEU A 646 -24.07 9.23 39.96
CA LEU A 646 -22.62 9.40 40.08
C LEU A 646 -22.08 8.73 41.35
N LYS A 647 -22.78 8.86 42.49
CA LYS A 647 -22.40 8.20 43.74
C LYS A 647 -22.41 6.67 43.62
N LEU A 648 -23.41 6.10 42.93
CA LEU A 648 -23.45 4.66 42.66
C LEU A 648 -22.26 4.23 41.80
N LEU A 649 -21.94 4.98 40.73
CA LEU A 649 -20.78 4.72 39.87
C LEU A 649 -19.47 4.77 40.67
N MET A 650 -19.25 5.81 41.47
CA MET A 650 -18.05 5.95 42.31
C MET A 650 -17.95 4.84 43.36
N SER A 651 -19.06 4.36 43.94
CA SER A 651 -19.05 3.28 44.92
C SER A 651 -18.59 1.93 44.35
N GLY A 652 -18.76 1.75 43.04
CA GLY A 652 -18.33 0.56 42.31
C GLY A 652 -16.91 0.64 41.75
N LEU A 653 -16.24 1.79 41.87
CA LEU A 653 -14.90 2.07 41.35
C LEU A 653 -13.84 1.93 42.45
N LYS A 654 -12.74 1.24 42.12
CA LYS A 654 -11.53 1.15 42.95
C LYS A 654 -10.31 1.41 42.08
N ILE A 655 -9.53 2.44 42.41
CA ILE A 655 -8.26 2.74 41.73
C ILE A 655 -7.15 1.85 42.30
N ARG A 656 -6.31 1.33 41.41
CA ARG A 656 -5.20 0.41 41.69
C ARG A 656 -3.87 0.90 41.14
N ASP A 657 -3.85 1.86 40.21
CA ASP A 657 -2.66 2.64 39.86
C ASP A 657 -2.16 3.32 41.14
N ARG A 658 -1.01 2.86 41.65
CA ARG A 658 -0.31 3.39 42.82
C ARG A 658 1.18 3.35 42.59
#